data_AF-A0AAF0DRK9-F1
#
_entry.id   AF-A0AAF0DRK9-F1
#
_cell.length_a   1.000
_cell.length_b   1.000
_cell.length_c   1.000
_cell.angle_alpha   90.00
_cell.angle_beta   90.00
_cell.angle_gamma   90.00
#
_symmetry.space_group_name_H-M   'P 1'
#
loop_
_entity.id
_entity.type
_entity.pdbx_description
1 polymer ?
#
loop_
_entity_poly.entity_id
_entity_poly.type
_entity_poly.pdbx_seq_one_letter_code
_entity_poly.pdbx_strand_id
1 'polypeptide(L)'
;MYSPSPPPGAASNAYVYLNHPQQLASNTFTPRSQSHHLSSLGNAVSLNDLGVLSSAGAVPASSTGAGGASSGVPGANAGSYGHASQFGGARYDNANLNWMSRYPSRQTHLAQTTNTPPLSSLHPSLGHAVSAGGVPSSPGYTTAMATSPHMAAMMSAGMSPAATPRSQPRTTSTPSAAVGMAPEWQQQLYCAEISRQSFAPHHHARAAALAARSSASAGQDPKKAIQLPAGAAAIGLSFPLQPDASRPGDDASVMASPSKPPGQRTAPSKPDEDDSEQSWSIIDMGGLSLKNLSVEVFRYTFLTSLFINHNNLTTLSPAIMQLRNLTILDASSNKLVMLPPELGMLIELKALFLFDNCLTVLPPELGTLYQLEMLGIEGNPLQENLMSLVQHEGTPALIAFLRDSCPVSVPPPEREWVAIDADMPPAGEDEPDTTFAVLSYNVLCEKYATRQMYGYTPSWALAWDYRKEFILQEIMSYNADICCLQEVEMGQYEDYFAPKLQQSDYEGIFWPKSRARTMRDDERKHVDGCATFFSTRQFRLVDKQLIEFNQIALQRPDFKKTEDIFNRVMTKDNVAAIALLEHRATGTKLLLANAHVHWDPEFRDVKLVQAAMLMEQLEAIGNRFARMPTQTQLEPGVVPPKYTNGRQIPMLICGDFNSTPDSGVYEFLSRGDAPPDHPDFMDHTYGTYTSEGLHHNYALRSAYGNIGELPVTNYTPGFQGVIDYIWYSSNTLANTGVLGEVDPAYLSRVVGFPNAHFPSDHICMLAEFKVKPLKPEPSRA
;
A
#
# COMPACT_ATOMS: atom_id res chain seq x y z
N MET A 1 14.46 10.58 -51.78
CA MET A 1 15.75 10.17 -52.38
C MET A 1 16.81 11.21 -51.99
N TYR A 2 18.09 10.82 -52.01
CA TYR A 2 19.34 11.58 -51.72
C TYR A 2 19.31 13.12 -51.95
N SER A 3 20.09 13.96 -51.24
CA SER A 3 21.30 13.76 -50.41
C SER A 3 21.54 15.02 -49.52
N PRO A 4 22.59 15.14 -48.67
CA PRO A 4 23.55 14.14 -48.16
C PRO A 4 23.61 14.07 -46.61
N SER A 5 24.38 13.12 -46.05
CA SER A 5 24.59 12.97 -44.60
C SER A 5 25.72 13.88 -44.06
N PRO A 6 25.60 14.41 -42.82
CA PRO A 6 26.74 14.93 -42.05
C PRO A 6 27.64 13.77 -41.52
N PRO A 7 28.89 14.04 -41.08
CA PRO A 7 29.82 13.00 -40.65
C PRO A 7 29.45 12.36 -39.30
N PRO A 8 29.80 11.07 -39.07
CA PRO A 8 29.60 10.41 -37.79
C PRO A 8 30.61 10.95 -36.75
N GLY A 9 30.12 11.53 -35.66
CA GLY A 9 31.00 12.08 -34.61
C GLY A 9 30.37 12.95 -33.52
N ALA A 10 29.06 13.18 -33.54
CA ALA A 10 28.37 13.93 -32.49
C ALA A 10 27.07 13.23 -32.07
N ALA A 11 27.05 12.67 -30.86
CA ALA A 11 25.82 12.20 -30.22
C ALA A 11 25.04 13.42 -29.70
N SER A 12 23.74 13.51 -30.01
CA SER A 12 22.98 14.76 -29.89
C SER A 12 21.78 14.67 -28.93
N ASN A 13 21.98 15.24 -27.73
CA ASN A 13 20.96 15.79 -26.80
C ASN A 13 19.80 14.90 -26.30
N ALA A 14 19.71 14.74 -24.98
CA ALA A 14 18.59 14.12 -24.27
C ALA A 14 17.38 15.07 -24.07
N TYR A 15 16.85 15.65 -25.15
CA TYR A 15 15.64 16.49 -25.13
C TYR A 15 14.80 16.29 -26.40
N VAL A 16 13.49 16.04 -26.23
CA VAL A 16 12.53 15.91 -27.34
C VAL A 16 11.91 17.26 -27.68
N TYR A 17 12.06 17.71 -28.93
CA TYR A 17 11.46 18.94 -29.46
C TYR A 17 10.30 18.62 -30.42
N LEU A 18 9.13 19.22 -30.19
CA LEU A 18 7.97 19.10 -31.08
C LEU A 18 7.90 20.29 -32.06
N ASN A 19 8.45 20.11 -33.27
CA ASN A 19 8.34 21.10 -34.34
C ASN A 19 6.94 21.10 -34.99
N HIS A 20 6.38 22.29 -35.23
CA HIS A 20 5.20 22.51 -36.06
C HIS A 20 5.56 23.41 -37.28
N PRO A 21 4.70 23.56 -38.32
CA PRO A 21 5.18 23.55 -39.71
C PRO A 21 5.66 24.92 -40.21
N GLN A 22 6.46 24.88 -41.29
CA GLN A 22 6.87 26.08 -42.02
C GLN A 22 5.68 26.83 -42.63
N GLN A 23 5.76 28.16 -42.62
CA GLN A 23 4.83 29.03 -43.34
C GLN A 23 4.98 28.82 -44.85
N LEU A 24 3.92 28.38 -45.53
CA LEU A 24 3.85 28.42 -46.99
C LEU A 24 3.47 29.83 -47.45
N ALA A 25 4.45 30.55 -48.01
CA ALA A 25 4.21 31.81 -48.70
C ALA A 25 3.39 31.58 -49.98
N SER A 26 2.59 32.59 -50.35
CA SER A 26 1.64 32.51 -51.46
C SER A 26 2.31 32.41 -52.84
N ASN A 27 1.75 31.57 -53.71
CA ASN A 27 1.76 31.81 -55.14
C ASN A 27 0.52 31.22 -55.80
N THR A 28 -0.14 32.01 -56.65
CA THR A 28 -1.35 31.62 -57.38
C THR A 28 -0.99 31.29 -58.83
N PHE A 29 -1.43 30.14 -59.34
CA PHE A 29 -1.73 29.99 -60.77
C PHE A 29 -2.74 28.85 -61.02
N THR A 30 -3.49 28.96 -62.11
CA THR A 30 -4.65 28.13 -62.45
C THR A 30 -4.31 26.89 -63.31
N PRO A 31 -5.20 25.88 -63.37
CA PRO A 31 -4.83 24.52 -63.80
C PRO A 31 -4.81 24.29 -65.32
N ARG A 32 -4.14 23.22 -65.74
CA ARG A 32 -4.30 22.62 -67.08
C ARG A 32 -4.24 21.10 -67.05
N SER A 33 -4.95 20.48 -68.00
CA SER A 33 -5.28 19.06 -68.04
C SER A 33 -4.66 18.33 -69.24
N GLN A 34 -4.21 17.08 -69.04
CA GLN A 34 -4.21 15.91 -69.95
C GLN A 34 -3.38 14.81 -69.23
N SER A 35 -3.82 13.58 -68.91
CA SER A 35 -4.68 12.55 -69.54
C SER A 35 -3.89 11.47 -70.31
N HIS A 36 -4.50 10.27 -70.44
CA HIS A 36 -3.93 9.00 -70.98
C HIS A 36 -3.01 8.23 -69.99
N HIS A 37 -3.14 6.91 -69.77
CA HIS A 37 -4.13 5.93 -70.28
C HIS A 37 -4.36 4.76 -69.28
N LEU A 38 -5.58 4.16 -69.35
CA LEU A 38 -6.06 2.77 -69.07
C LEU A 38 -5.12 1.75 -68.36
N SER A 39 -5.60 0.79 -67.56
CA SER A 39 -6.88 0.04 -67.53
C SER A 39 -7.13 -0.55 -66.11
N SER A 40 -8.29 -1.04 -65.64
CA SER A 40 -9.72 -1.10 -65.99
C SER A 40 -10.27 -2.42 -65.39
N LEU A 41 -11.30 -2.36 -64.53
CA LEU A 41 -12.16 -3.41 -63.91
C LEU A 41 -12.40 -3.02 -62.44
N GLY A 42 -13.57 -2.63 -61.92
CA GLY A 42 -14.96 -2.59 -62.43
C GLY A 42 -15.82 -3.68 -61.77
N ASN A 43 -16.99 -3.46 -61.12
CA ASN A 43 -17.85 -2.30 -60.84
C ASN A 43 -18.43 -2.48 -59.39
N ALA A 44 -18.90 -1.51 -58.59
CA ALA A 44 -19.77 -0.34 -58.79
C ALA A 44 -21.26 -0.73 -59.08
N VAL A 45 -22.31 -0.10 -58.53
CA VAL A 45 -22.44 0.99 -57.52
C VAL A 45 -23.87 0.97 -56.92
N SER A 46 -24.13 1.71 -55.81
CA SER A 46 -25.50 1.93 -55.27
C SER A 46 -26.05 3.31 -55.66
N LEU A 47 -27.37 3.49 -55.74
CA LEU A 47 -28.01 4.73 -56.20
C LEU A 47 -29.16 5.21 -55.28
N ASN A 48 -29.38 6.53 -55.30
CA ASN A 48 -30.33 7.27 -54.47
C ASN A 48 -31.78 7.14 -54.97
N ASP A 49 -32.75 7.61 -54.17
CA ASP A 49 -33.73 8.56 -54.72
C ASP A 49 -34.28 9.55 -53.66
N LEU A 50 -35.06 10.54 -54.11
CA LEU A 50 -35.53 11.73 -53.38
C LEU A 50 -36.95 11.60 -52.79
N GLY A 51 -37.28 12.42 -51.79
CA GLY A 51 -38.67 12.63 -51.34
C GLY A 51 -38.85 13.64 -50.21
N VAL A 52 -39.54 14.76 -50.48
CA VAL A 52 -39.91 15.80 -49.50
C VAL A 52 -41.40 16.10 -49.63
N LEU A 53 -42.16 16.17 -48.52
CA LEU A 53 -43.49 16.83 -48.47
C LEU A 53 -43.98 17.12 -47.03
N SER A 54 -44.99 17.98 -46.91
CA SER A 54 -45.64 18.44 -45.67
C SER A 54 -47.01 19.10 -46.03
N SER A 55 -47.88 19.62 -45.16
CA SER A 55 -47.84 19.93 -43.71
C SER A 55 -49.28 20.02 -43.13
N ALA A 56 -49.41 20.31 -41.82
CA ALA A 56 -50.64 20.69 -41.10
C ALA A 56 -51.72 19.58 -40.91
N GLY A 57 -52.63 19.66 -39.92
CA GLY A 57 -52.74 20.62 -38.79
C GLY A 57 -54.14 20.66 -38.14
N ALA A 58 -54.37 21.69 -37.31
CA ALA A 58 -55.64 22.10 -36.66
C ALA A 58 -56.03 21.50 -35.27
N VAL A 59 -56.82 22.30 -34.54
CA VAL A 59 -57.18 22.28 -33.09
C VAL A 59 -58.55 23.00 -32.95
N PRO A 60 -59.50 22.60 -32.07
CA PRO A 60 -59.95 23.54 -31.00
C PRO A 60 -60.59 22.96 -29.69
N ALA A 61 -60.33 23.66 -28.56
CA ALA A 61 -61.27 24.04 -27.47
C ALA A 61 -61.95 22.98 -26.54
N SER A 62 -62.33 23.25 -25.27
CA SER A 62 -61.93 24.31 -24.27
C SER A 62 -62.62 24.14 -22.88
N SER A 63 -61.93 24.48 -21.77
CA SER A 63 -62.46 24.84 -20.40
C SER A 63 -63.17 23.71 -19.58
N THR A 64 -63.27 23.64 -18.23
CA THR A 64 -62.91 24.42 -17.00
C THR A 64 -62.43 23.44 -15.87
N GLY A 65 -62.00 23.76 -14.63
CA GLY A 65 -61.66 25.01 -13.92
C GLY A 65 -62.01 24.99 -12.40
N ALA A 66 -61.04 25.31 -11.50
CA ALA A 66 -61.11 25.43 -10.01
C ALA A 66 -61.38 24.13 -9.18
N GLY A 67 -60.95 23.97 -7.91
CA GLY A 67 -59.97 24.74 -7.09
C GLY A 67 -59.92 24.35 -5.58
N GLY A 68 -58.75 24.47 -4.93
CA GLY A 68 -58.51 24.38 -3.45
C GLY A 68 -58.60 22.99 -2.77
N ALA A 69 -58.32 22.80 -1.45
CA ALA A 69 -57.38 23.46 -0.53
C ALA A 69 -57.22 22.69 0.82
N SER A 70 -55.97 22.57 1.33
CA SER A 70 -55.50 22.45 2.74
C SER A 70 -56.25 21.65 3.87
N SER A 71 -55.45 20.81 4.57
CA SER A 71 -55.41 20.55 6.04
C SER A 71 -56.51 19.74 6.77
N GLY A 72 -56.11 18.91 7.76
CA GLY A 72 -57.03 18.11 8.61
C GLY A 72 -56.35 17.11 9.59
N VAL A 73 -55.80 17.62 10.70
CA VAL A 73 -55.27 16.91 11.91
C VAL A 73 -56.25 17.20 13.07
N PRO A 74 -56.45 16.42 14.18
CA PRO A 74 -55.58 15.40 14.83
C PRO A 74 -56.25 14.09 15.37
N GLY A 75 -55.45 13.19 15.99
CA GLY A 75 -55.67 12.92 17.43
C GLY A 75 -55.74 11.47 18.00
N ALA A 76 -55.27 11.35 19.25
CA ALA A 76 -55.63 10.39 20.31
C ALA A 76 -55.16 8.90 20.28
N ASN A 77 -54.04 8.67 20.97
CA ASN A 77 -53.78 7.62 21.99
C ASN A 77 -54.55 6.28 22.02
N ALA A 78 -53.76 5.19 21.89
CA ALA A 78 -53.54 4.11 22.87
C ALA A 78 -54.72 3.39 23.59
N GLY A 79 -54.72 2.04 23.53
CA GLY A 79 -55.46 1.22 24.50
C GLY A 79 -55.54 -0.30 24.27
N SER A 80 -54.82 -1.06 25.10
CA SER A 80 -55.27 -2.30 25.78
C SER A 80 -55.72 -3.57 25.03
N TYR A 81 -55.01 -4.68 25.30
CA TYR A 81 -55.45 -6.07 25.58
C TYR A 81 -56.85 -6.59 25.15
N GLY A 82 -56.92 -7.84 24.62
CA GLY A 82 -58.18 -8.58 24.49
C GLY A 82 -58.10 -10.02 23.93
N HIS A 83 -57.80 -10.99 24.77
CA HIS A 83 -57.61 -12.44 24.51
C HIS A 83 -58.74 -13.22 23.76
N ALA A 84 -58.32 -14.29 23.06
CA ALA A 84 -58.93 -15.64 22.97
C ALA A 84 -60.08 -16.04 21.98
N SER A 85 -59.86 -17.23 21.38
CA SER A 85 -60.82 -18.36 21.14
C SER A 85 -61.96 -18.25 20.09
N GLN A 86 -62.42 -19.32 19.41
CA GLN A 86 -61.96 -20.70 19.08
C GLN A 86 -62.98 -21.37 18.09
N PHE A 87 -62.62 -22.48 17.41
CA PHE A 87 -63.46 -23.31 16.48
C PHE A 87 -63.85 -22.64 15.13
N GLY A 88 -64.23 -23.32 14.04
CA GLY A 88 -64.33 -24.75 13.65
C GLY A 88 -65.45 -24.95 12.59
N GLY A 89 -65.47 -25.90 11.62
CA GLY A 89 -64.56 -26.99 11.22
C GLY A 89 -65.11 -27.78 9.99
N ALA A 90 -64.57 -28.98 9.69
CA ALA A 90 -64.86 -29.88 8.52
C ALA A 90 -64.35 -29.38 7.13
N ARG A 91 -63.80 -30.16 6.18
CA ARG A 91 -63.85 -31.59 5.72
C ARG A 91 -65.07 -32.00 4.86
N TYR A 92 -64.84 -32.41 3.60
CA TYR A 92 -64.72 -33.83 3.17
C TYR A 92 -64.43 -33.96 1.63
N ASP A 93 -63.47 -34.81 1.26
CA ASP A 93 -63.39 -35.84 0.19
C ASP A 93 -64.14 -35.67 -1.17
N ASN A 94 -63.74 -36.26 -2.31
CA ASN A 94 -62.62 -37.16 -2.76
C ASN A 94 -62.44 -36.91 -4.31
N ALA A 95 -61.80 -37.66 -5.23
CA ALA A 95 -60.99 -38.90 -5.40
C ALA A 95 -60.40 -38.86 -6.85
N ASN A 96 -59.56 -39.77 -7.39
CA ASN A 96 -58.36 -40.52 -6.94
C ASN A 96 -57.77 -41.26 -8.19
N LEU A 97 -56.54 -41.80 -8.12
CA LEU A 97 -55.81 -42.58 -9.16
C LEU A 97 -55.32 -41.71 -10.35
N ASN A 98 -54.14 -41.87 -10.98
CA ASN A 98 -52.89 -42.65 -10.82
C ASN A 98 -51.88 -42.06 -11.84
N TRP A 99 -50.55 -42.26 -11.92
CA TRP A 99 -49.42 -42.86 -11.17
C TRP A 99 -48.15 -42.52 -11.99
N MET A 100 -46.88 -42.52 -11.57
CA MET A 100 -46.16 -42.75 -10.30
C MET A 100 -45.46 -41.42 -9.85
N SER A 101 -44.91 -41.22 -8.65
CA SER A 101 -43.75 -41.83 -7.94
C SER A 101 -42.39 -41.63 -8.66
N ARG A 102 -41.34 -41.02 -8.07
CA ARG A 102 -41.09 -40.71 -6.64
C ARG A 102 -40.46 -39.32 -6.37
N TYR A 103 -41.01 -38.67 -5.33
CA TYR A 103 -40.46 -37.69 -4.39
C TYR A 103 -39.79 -36.37 -4.88
N PRO A 104 -40.08 -35.23 -4.20
CA PRO A 104 -39.58 -33.91 -4.61
C PRO A 104 -38.37 -33.44 -3.79
N SER A 105 -37.68 -32.42 -4.33
CA SER A 105 -36.61 -31.67 -3.66
C SER A 105 -37.07 -31.15 -2.31
N ARG A 106 -36.44 -31.61 -1.21
CA ARG A 106 -36.68 -31.05 0.11
C ARG A 106 -35.81 -29.80 0.28
N GLN A 107 -36.44 -28.64 0.39
CA GLN A 107 -35.76 -27.40 0.77
C GLN A 107 -35.17 -27.59 2.18
N THR A 108 -33.85 -27.56 2.29
CA THR A 108 -33.18 -27.34 3.58
C THR A 108 -33.40 -25.89 3.99
N HIS A 109 -33.54 -25.66 5.30
CA HIS A 109 -34.12 -24.43 5.83
C HIS A 109 -33.24 -23.19 5.55
N LEU A 110 -33.77 -22.21 4.81
CA LEU A 110 -33.40 -20.83 5.05
C LEU A 110 -33.89 -20.42 6.44
N ALA A 111 -32.96 -20.19 7.36
CA ALA A 111 -33.23 -19.46 8.58
C ALA A 111 -33.31 -17.94 8.27
N GLN A 112 -34.44 -17.48 7.74
CA GLN A 112 -34.70 -16.04 7.55
C GLN A 112 -34.90 -15.34 8.89
N THR A 113 -33.81 -15.02 9.59
CA THR A 113 -33.81 -14.07 10.71
C THR A 113 -33.67 -12.64 10.19
N THR A 114 -34.70 -12.16 9.48
CA THR A 114 -34.76 -10.77 9.00
C THR A 114 -34.97 -9.81 10.18
N ASN A 115 -33.88 -9.30 10.76
CA ASN A 115 -33.80 -8.01 11.47
C ASN A 115 -32.35 -7.68 11.89
N THR A 116 -31.45 -7.56 10.93
CA THR A 116 -30.23 -6.74 11.07
C THR A 116 -30.46 -5.40 10.33
N PRO A 117 -30.12 -4.24 10.92
CA PRO A 117 -30.16 -2.98 10.19
C PRO A 117 -29.02 -2.94 9.15
N PRO A 118 -29.17 -2.20 8.03
CA PRO A 118 -28.07 -1.97 7.11
C PRO A 118 -26.97 -1.13 7.78
N LEU A 119 -25.72 -1.29 7.30
CA LEU A 119 -24.57 -0.43 7.65
C LEU A 119 -24.70 0.97 7.03
N SER A 120 -25.80 1.67 7.31
CA SER A 120 -26.12 2.99 6.78
C SER A 120 -27.03 3.82 7.70
N SER A 121 -27.03 3.56 9.01
CA SER A 121 -27.98 4.20 9.95
C SER A 121 -27.39 4.60 11.31
N LEU A 122 -26.23 5.28 11.34
CA LEU A 122 -25.86 6.20 12.42
C LEU A 122 -25.42 7.54 11.83
N HIS A 123 -25.99 8.63 12.35
CA HIS A 123 -25.67 9.99 11.96
C HIS A 123 -24.55 10.54 12.86
N PRO A 124 -23.50 11.19 12.33
CA PRO A 124 -22.51 11.86 13.17
C PRO A 124 -23.17 13.05 13.88
N SER A 125 -23.35 12.97 15.21
CA SER A 125 -24.01 14.00 16.01
C SER A 125 -23.05 14.75 16.93
N LEU A 126 -22.01 15.36 16.34
CA LEU A 126 -21.27 16.46 16.95
C LEU A 126 -21.50 17.73 16.10
N GLY A 127 -22.59 18.42 16.41
CA GLY A 127 -23.02 19.60 15.66
C GLY A 127 -22.18 20.84 15.98
N HIS A 128 -21.33 21.26 15.03
CA HIS A 128 -20.74 22.60 15.05
C HIS A 128 -21.81 23.66 14.76
N ALA A 129 -22.49 24.13 15.81
CA ALA A 129 -23.41 25.25 15.73
C ALA A 129 -22.63 26.57 15.63
N VAL A 130 -22.57 27.14 14.42
CA VAL A 130 -22.01 28.49 14.21
C VAL A 130 -23.01 29.54 14.70
N SER A 131 -22.62 30.30 15.73
CA SER A 131 -23.29 31.54 16.15
C SER A 131 -22.25 32.53 16.66
N ALA A 132 -22.48 33.83 16.45
CA ALA A 132 -21.44 34.85 16.55
C ALA A 132 -21.38 35.57 17.91
N GLY A 133 -20.17 36.00 18.28
CA GLY A 133 -19.94 37.11 19.22
C GLY A 133 -19.54 36.71 20.65
N GLY A 134 -18.29 37.01 21.02
CA GLY A 134 -17.83 36.94 22.41
C GLY A 134 -16.32 36.76 22.54
N VAL A 135 -15.59 37.82 22.88
CA VAL A 135 -14.18 37.74 23.31
C VAL A 135 -14.14 37.51 24.82
N PRO A 136 -13.33 36.55 25.30
CA PRO A 136 -12.61 36.77 26.55
C PRO A 136 -11.11 36.42 26.48
N SER A 137 -10.37 37.11 27.34
CA SER A 137 -8.91 37.10 27.50
C SER A 137 -8.31 35.80 28.07
N SER A 138 -7.03 35.58 27.78
CA SER A 138 -6.17 34.53 28.33
C SER A 138 -6.02 34.56 29.87
N PRO A 139 -5.82 33.41 30.53
CA PRO A 139 -5.27 33.33 31.88
C PRO A 139 -3.73 33.29 31.84
N GLY A 140 -3.06 34.03 32.73
CA GLY A 140 -1.61 33.98 32.92
C GLY A 140 -1.20 33.12 34.11
N TYR A 141 0.01 32.55 34.08
CA TYR A 141 0.59 31.82 35.22
C TYR A 141 1.41 32.72 36.14
N THR A 142 1.22 32.57 37.46
CA THR A 142 1.85 33.39 38.50
C THR A 142 3.13 32.77 39.07
N THR A 143 4.08 33.64 39.42
CA THR A 143 5.38 33.32 40.02
C THR A 143 5.29 32.65 41.41
N ALA A 144 6.20 31.73 41.68
CA ALA A 144 6.63 31.33 43.03
C ALA A 144 8.16 31.41 43.16
N MET A 145 8.71 31.59 44.36
CA MET A 145 10.11 32.02 44.58
C MET A 145 11.02 30.99 45.28
N ALA A 146 12.33 31.12 45.01
CA ALA A 146 13.48 30.68 45.83
C ALA A 146 13.69 29.15 45.95
N THR A 147 14.92 28.62 45.97
CA THR A 147 16.11 29.07 46.75
C THR A 147 17.46 28.76 46.08
N SER A 148 18.55 29.30 46.63
CA SER A 148 19.95 28.94 46.31
C SER A 148 20.84 29.13 47.54
N PRO A 149 21.94 28.35 47.68
CA PRO A 149 23.30 28.93 47.62
C PRO A 149 24.28 28.02 46.82
N HIS A 150 25.51 28.38 46.41
CA HIS A 150 26.50 29.37 46.84
C HIS A 150 27.50 29.67 45.65
N MET A 151 28.64 30.39 45.68
CA MET A 151 29.44 31.03 46.74
C MET A 151 30.10 32.38 46.28
N ALA A 152 31.40 32.41 45.96
CA ALA A 152 32.25 33.56 45.52
C ALA A 152 33.53 33.01 44.81
N ALA A 153 34.52 33.73 44.23
CA ALA A 153 34.92 35.15 44.05
C ALA A 153 35.85 35.23 42.77
N MET A 154 36.60 36.27 42.34
CA MET A 154 36.91 37.67 42.72
C MET A 154 37.57 38.43 41.50
N MET A 155 38.01 39.70 41.67
CA MET A 155 38.76 40.57 40.72
C MET A 155 37.96 41.06 39.47
N SER A 156 37.88 42.33 39.02
CA SER A 156 38.74 43.55 39.03
C SER A 156 39.92 43.52 38.02
N ALA A 157 40.24 44.55 37.21
CA ALA A 157 39.67 45.88 36.88
C ALA A 157 40.10 46.26 35.41
N GLY A 158 39.75 47.37 34.73
CA GLY A 158 38.91 48.56 35.01
C GLY A 158 39.12 49.69 33.96
N MET A 159 38.63 50.89 34.27
CA MET A 159 38.91 52.22 33.65
C MET A 159 38.28 52.62 32.28
N SER A 160 37.67 53.82 32.30
CA SER A 160 36.92 54.55 31.25
C SER A 160 37.81 55.67 30.61
N PRO A 161 37.35 56.75 29.91
CA PRO A 161 35.98 57.18 29.50
C PRO A 161 35.76 57.83 28.10
N ALA A 162 34.47 57.87 27.71
CA ALA A 162 33.69 58.95 27.05
C ALA A 162 34.18 59.78 25.82
N ALA A 163 33.29 59.89 24.82
CA ALA A 163 32.97 61.15 24.10
C ALA A 163 31.59 61.10 23.40
N THR A 164 30.85 62.22 23.36
CA THR A 164 29.68 62.49 22.47
C THR A 164 29.69 63.99 22.12
N PRO A 165 29.21 64.45 20.93
CA PRO A 165 27.77 64.81 20.81
C PRO A 165 27.12 64.86 19.38
N ARG A 166 25.78 64.83 19.37
CA ARG A 166 24.81 65.57 18.51
C ARG A 166 24.77 65.47 16.95
N SER A 167 23.66 64.86 16.49
CA SER A 167 22.62 65.37 15.55
C SER A 167 22.86 65.57 14.03
N GLN A 168 22.24 64.65 13.24
CA GLN A 168 21.31 64.86 12.09
C GLN A 168 21.73 65.64 10.82
N PRO A 169 21.03 65.49 9.67
CA PRO A 169 20.41 64.27 9.11
C PRO A 169 20.61 64.10 7.57
N ARG A 170 20.60 62.88 7.01
CA ARG A 170 20.09 62.61 5.64
C ARG A 170 19.94 61.11 5.26
N THR A 171 18.68 60.69 5.11
CA THR A 171 18.12 59.88 4.01
C THR A 171 19.03 58.89 3.24
N THR A 172 18.90 57.60 3.55
CA THR A 172 18.82 56.51 2.56
C THR A 172 17.73 55.54 3.01
N SER A 173 16.84 55.13 2.09
CA SER A 173 15.71 54.25 2.40
C SER A 173 16.05 52.80 2.06
N THR A 174 16.37 51.99 3.07
CA THR A 174 16.32 50.53 2.96
C THR A 174 14.89 50.04 3.16
N PRO A 175 14.40 49.04 2.39
CA PRO A 175 13.11 48.42 2.67
C PRO A 175 13.14 47.71 4.03
N SER A 176 12.01 47.67 4.72
CA SER A 176 11.89 46.93 5.98
C SER A 176 12.05 45.44 5.74
N ALA A 177 12.88 44.77 6.53
CA ALA A 177 12.89 43.31 6.57
C ALA A 177 11.50 42.79 7.00
N ALA A 178 11.01 41.74 6.34
CA ALA A 178 9.78 41.07 6.74
C ALA A 178 10.07 40.20 7.98
N VAL A 179 9.41 40.50 9.09
CA VAL A 179 9.57 39.77 10.35
C VAL A 179 8.55 38.63 10.40
N GLY A 180 9.03 37.38 10.45
CA GLY A 180 8.19 36.20 10.76
C GLY A 180 7.78 35.30 9.58
N MET A 181 8.31 35.48 8.38
CA MET A 181 8.10 34.54 7.26
C MET A 181 9.14 33.40 7.26
N ALA A 182 8.72 32.20 6.85
CA ALA A 182 9.57 31.03 6.73
C ALA A 182 10.66 31.22 5.64
N PRO A 183 11.86 30.62 5.79
CA PRO A 183 12.89 30.63 4.75
C PRO A 183 12.40 30.02 3.42
N GLU A 184 11.58 28.96 3.50
CA GLU A 184 10.92 28.32 2.35
C GLU A 184 10.05 29.29 1.54
N TRP A 185 9.38 30.24 2.21
CA TRP A 185 8.57 31.25 1.53
C TRP A 185 9.45 32.28 0.79
N GLN A 186 10.60 32.66 1.35
CA GLN A 186 11.56 33.52 0.65
C GLN A 186 12.14 32.81 -0.59
N GLN A 187 12.43 31.51 -0.46
CA GLN A 187 12.82 30.66 -1.59
C GLN A 187 11.69 30.56 -2.64
N GLN A 188 10.43 30.51 -2.21
CA GLN A 188 9.26 30.48 -3.09
C GLN A 188 9.09 31.77 -3.90
N LEU A 189 9.25 32.94 -3.27
CA LEU A 189 9.23 34.23 -3.98
C LEU A 189 10.35 34.34 -5.02
N TYR A 190 11.54 33.80 -4.73
CA TYR A 190 12.65 33.76 -5.68
C TYR A 190 12.37 32.83 -6.87
N CYS A 191 11.81 31.64 -6.62
CA CYS A 191 11.39 30.72 -7.68
C CYS A 191 10.29 31.30 -8.58
N ALA A 192 9.33 32.05 -8.01
CA ALA A 192 8.28 32.73 -8.75
C ALA A 192 8.86 33.79 -9.70
N GLU A 193 9.80 34.62 -9.24
CA GLU A 193 10.43 35.65 -10.06
C GLU A 193 11.23 35.07 -11.23
N ILE A 194 11.99 33.98 -11.02
CA ILE A 194 12.67 33.30 -12.14
C ILE A 194 11.64 32.66 -13.09
N SER A 195 10.60 32.01 -12.55
CA SER A 195 9.52 31.43 -13.37
C SER A 195 8.89 32.48 -14.30
N ARG A 196 8.57 33.68 -13.79
CA ARG A 196 8.08 34.83 -14.57
C ARG A 196 9.02 35.22 -15.72
N GLN A 197 10.33 35.11 -15.51
CA GLN A 197 11.35 35.40 -16.51
C GLN A 197 11.59 34.25 -17.51
N SER A 198 11.11 33.04 -17.24
CA SER A 198 11.30 31.83 -18.06
C SER A 198 10.33 31.67 -19.24
N PHE A 199 9.67 32.74 -19.70
CA PHE A 199 8.61 32.73 -20.74
C PHE A 199 9.03 32.31 -22.16
N ALA A 200 10.32 32.02 -22.41
CA ALA A 200 10.82 31.70 -23.74
C ALA A 200 10.42 30.26 -24.18
N PRO A 201 10.00 30.01 -25.44
CA PRO A 201 9.59 28.67 -25.87
C PRO A 201 10.69 27.62 -25.69
N HIS A 202 10.44 26.55 -24.94
CA HIS A 202 11.43 25.58 -24.48
C HIS A 202 12.60 26.20 -23.66
N HIS A 203 12.31 27.02 -22.65
CA HIS A 203 13.33 27.71 -21.86
C HIS A 203 14.32 26.74 -21.19
N HIS A 204 13.82 25.70 -20.54
CA HIS A 204 14.63 24.78 -19.73
C HIS A 204 15.51 23.89 -20.61
N ALA A 205 14.98 23.40 -21.74
CA ALA A 205 15.76 22.66 -22.73
C ALA A 205 16.88 23.51 -23.35
N ARG A 206 16.64 24.81 -23.62
CA ARG A 206 17.68 25.73 -24.07
C ARG A 206 18.75 25.96 -23.01
N ALA A 207 18.35 26.15 -21.75
CA ALA A 207 19.26 26.35 -20.62
C ALA A 207 20.16 25.12 -20.39
N ALA A 208 19.56 23.92 -20.35
CA ALA A 208 20.29 22.66 -20.23
C ALA A 208 21.24 22.42 -21.42
N ALA A 209 20.80 22.70 -22.65
CA ALA A 209 21.66 22.62 -23.84
C ALA A 209 22.81 23.64 -23.83
N LEU A 210 22.65 24.81 -23.19
CA LEU A 210 23.76 25.75 -22.94
C LEU A 210 24.73 25.18 -21.89
N ALA A 211 24.23 24.69 -20.75
CA ALA A 211 25.04 24.09 -19.70
C ALA A 211 25.88 22.89 -20.21
N ALA A 212 25.27 21.99 -20.99
CA ALA A 212 25.95 20.83 -21.57
C ALA A 212 27.07 21.20 -22.56
N ARG A 213 26.94 22.32 -23.29
CA ARG A 213 28.02 22.85 -24.14
C ARG A 213 29.16 23.43 -23.32
N SER A 214 28.85 24.10 -22.21
CA SER A 214 29.86 24.61 -21.27
C SER A 214 30.64 23.48 -20.60
N SER A 215 29.99 22.41 -20.12
CA SER A 215 30.70 21.26 -19.51
C SER A 215 31.53 20.48 -20.54
N ALA A 216 31.02 20.28 -21.76
CA ALA A 216 31.81 19.69 -22.86
C ALA A 216 33.06 20.52 -23.20
N SER A 217 33.01 21.85 -23.10
CA SER A 217 34.17 22.72 -23.33
C SER A 217 35.24 22.63 -22.22
N ALA A 218 34.90 22.07 -21.05
CA ALA A 218 35.82 21.87 -19.93
C ALA A 218 36.60 20.54 -19.98
N GLY A 219 36.44 19.73 -21.03
CA GLY A 219 37.24 18.52 -21.26
C GLY A 219 36.89 17.32 -20.37
N GLN A 220 35.71 17.31 -19.74
CA GLN A 220 35.21 16.16 -18.98
C GLN A 220 34.62 15.08 -19.90
N ASP A 221 34.78 13.82 -19.49
CA ASP A 221 34.30 12.64 -20.23
C ASP A 221 32.78 12.69 -20.45
N PRO A 222 32.28 12.71 -21.71
CA PRO A 222 30.85 12.94 -21.99
C PRO A 222 29.93 11.84 -21.46
N LYS A 223 30.44 10.63 -21.15
CA LYS A 223 29.63 9.59 -20.47
C LYS A 223 29.60 9.73 -18.93
N LYS A 224 30.38 10.65 -18.35
CA LYS A 224 30.37 11.00 -16.91
C LYS A 224 29.93 12.45 -16.63
N ALA A 225 29.80 13.28 -17.67
CA ALA A 225 29.40 14.68 -17.55
C ALA A 225 27.89 14.93 -17.73
N ILE A 226 27.08 13.90 -18.05
CA ILE A 226 25.61 14.00 -18.12
C ILE A 226 25.01 13.56 -16.78
N GLN A 227 25.33 14.32 -15.75
CA GLN A 227 24.56 14.40 -14.53
C GLN A 227 24.30 15.88 -14.32
N LEU A 228 23.03 16.32 -14.39
CA LEU A 228 22.68 17.67 -13.95
C LEU A 228 23.15 17.77 -12.48
N PRO A 229 23.88 18.82 -12.07
CA PRO A 229 24.38 18.92 -10.70
C PRO A 229 23.20 18.83 -9.73
N ALA A 230 23.39 18.09 -8.63
CA ALA A 230 22.30 17.71 -7.74
C ALA A 230 21.51 18.93 -7.25
N GLY A 231 20.18 18.89 -7.42
CA GLY A 231 19.27 20.01 -7.18
C GLY A 231 18.82 20.71 -8.46
N ALA A 232 17.54 20.52 -8.81
CA ALA A 232 16.67 21.42 -9.59
C ALA A 232 17.31 22.37 -10.64
N ALA A 233 18.11 21.83 -11.56
CA ALA A 233 18.74 22.54 -12.68
C ALA A 233 17.77 23.02 -13.78
N ALA A 234 16.50 23.27 -13.45
CA ALA A 234 15.50 23.90 -14.32
C ALA A 234 15.35 25.41 -14.05
N ILE A 235 15.54 25.86 -12.81
CA ILE A 235 15.29 27.25 -12.35
C ILE A 235 16.57 27.84 -11.69
N GLY A 236 17.73 27.20 -11.88
CA GLY A 236 19.00 27.64 -11.27
C GLY A 236 19.10 27.37 -9.76
N LEU A 237 18.39 26.36 -9.26
CA LEU A 237 18.21 26.08 -7.84
C LEU A 237 19.19 25.02 -7.33
N SER A 238 20.33 25.46 -6.80
CA SER A 238 21.19 24.60 -5.98
C SER A 238 20.58 24.36 -4.60
N PHE A 239 19.86 23.26 -4.42
CA PHE A 239 19.38 22.82 -3.11
C PHE A 239 20.55 22.28 -2.27
N PRO A 240 20.84 22.85 -1.09
CA PRO A 240 21.80 22.27 -0.16
C PRO A 240 21.16 21.08 0.55
N LEU A 241 21.32 19.88 -0.01
CA LEU A 241 21.13 18.64 0.76
C LEU A 241 21.99 18.74 2.02
N GLN A 242 21.37 18.74 3.19
CA GLN A 242 22.11 18.57 4.43
C GLN A 242 22.78 17.19 4.41
N PRO A 243 24.10 17.08 4.66
CA PRO A 243 24.71 15.79 4.92
C PRO A 243 24.07 15.19 6.18
N ASP A 244 23.84 13.88 6.14
CA ASP A 244 23.07 13.16 7.15
C ASP A 244 23.60 13.41 8.58
N ALA A 245 22.68 13.55 9.54
CA ALA A 245 22.98 13.97 10.92
C ALA A 245 23.51 12.80 11.75
N SER A 246 24.58 12.16 11.29
CA SER A 246 25.23 11.05 11.96
C SER A 246 25.85 11.51 13.29
N ARG A 247 25.25 11.00 14.38
CA ARG A 247 25.76 10.76 15.75
C ARG A 247 27.11 11.38 16.16
N PRO A 248 27.24 11.99 17.36
CA PRO A 248 28.55 12.36 17.89
C PRO A 248 29.43 11.11 18.03
N GLY A 249 30.70 11.24 17.64
CA GLY A 249 31.66 10.13 17.61
C GLY A 249 32.50 9.99 18.89
N ASP A 250 33.18 8.85 18.99
CA ASP A 250 34.28 8.60 19.91
C ASP A 250 35.54 8.22 19.11
N ASP A 251 36.71 8.74 19.52
CA ASP A 251 38.00 8.51 18.85
C ASP A 251 38.64 7.16 19.26
N ALA A 252 39.05 6.34 18.28
CA ALA A 252 39.82 5.11 18.53
C ALA A 252 40.78 4.70 17.38
N SER A 253 41.80 5.54 17.15
CA SER A 253 43.15 5.18 16.68
C SER A 253 43.39 4.06 15.62
N VAL A 254 43.94 4.48 14.48
CA VAL A 254 45.10 3.87 13.77
C VAL A 254 45.02 2.39 13.34
N MET A 255 44.95 2.16 12.02
CA MET A 255 46.00 1.43 11.25
C MET A 255 45.81 1.68 9.74
N ALA A 256 46.90 1.75 8.98
CA ALA A 256 46.87 1.98 7.53
C ALA A 256 47.28 0.72 6.73
N SER A 257 46.61 0.45 5.61
CA SER A 257 47.04 -0.51 4.58
C SER A 257 46.38 -0.22 3.22
N PRO A 258 46.94 -0.67 2.08
CA PRO A 258 46.78 0.05 0.81
C PRO A 258 45.88 -0.62 -0.26
N SER A 259 45.37 0.23 -1.16
CA SER A 259 45.06 -0.03 -2.59
C SER A 259 44.41 -1.37 -3.01
N LYS A 260 43.12 -1.33 -3.38
CA LYS A 260 42.49 -2.36 -4.24
C LYS A 260 42.91 -2.20 -5.72
N PRO A 261 43.16 -3.29 -6.47
CA PRO A 261 43.19 -3.30 -7.94
C PRO A 261 41.76 -3.35 -8.54
N PRO A 262 41.59 -3.07 -9.84
CA PRO A 262 40.27 -3.01 -10.49
C PRO A 262 39.81 -4.35 -11.10
N GLY A 263 38.52 -4.69 -10.97
CA GLY A 263 37.90 -5.84 -11.62
C GLY A 263 36.43 -6.04 -11.19
N GLN A 264 35.65 -6.73 -12.03
CA GLN A 264 34.22 -7.11 -11.85
C GLN A 264 33.26 -5.90 -11.68
N ARG A 265 32.41 -5.52 -12.65
CA ARG A 265 31.35 -6.25 -13.37
C ARG A 265 30.30 -6.88 -12.44
N THR A 266 29.17 -6.19 -12.31
CA THR A 266 27.88 -6.72 -11.88
C THR A 266 27.30 -7.68 -12.92
N ALA A 267 26.35 -8.52 -12.49
CA ALA A 267 25.58 -9.47 -13.29
C ALA A 267 24.21 -9.70 -12.60
N PRO A 268 23.23 -10.36 -13.24
CA PRO A 268 22.46 -9.74 -14.32
C PRO A 268 20.94 -9.75 -14.04
N SER A 269 20.20 -8.82 -14.66
CA SER A 269 18.74 -8.86 -14.76
C SER A 269 18.25 -10.01 -15.64
N LYS A 270 16.97 -10.42 -15.47
CA LYS A 270 16.27 -11.34 -16.39
C LYS A 270 16.18 -10.68 -17.79
N PRO A 271 16.19 -11.45 -18.90
CA PRO A 271 16.62 -10.95 -20.21
C PRO A 271 15.54 -10.20 -21.02
N ASP A 272 15.93 -9.03 -21.51
CA ASP A 272 15.67 -8.47 -22.85
C ASP A 272 14.32 -8.77 -23.55
N GLU A 273 13.25 -8.08 -23.14
CA GLU A 273 12.22 -7.65 -24.09
C GLU A 273 12.31 -6.12 -24.30
N ASP A 274 13.10 -5.74 -25.32
CA ASP A 274 13.21 -4.40 -25.92
C ASP A 274 13.53 -3.22 -24.96
N ASP A 275 14.50 -3.40 -24.06
CA ASP A 275 15.12 -2.28 -23.30
C ASP A 275 16.01 -1.41 -24.21
N SER A 276 15.36 -0.66 -25.11
CA SER A 276 16.02 0.35 -25.94
C SER A 276 16.46 1.52 -25.05
N GLU A 277 17.73 1.56 -24.64
CA GLU A 277 18.34 2.54 -23.70
C GLU A 277 17.56 3.87 -23.66
N GLN A 278 16.64 4.02 -22.70
CA GLN A 278 15.61 5.08 -22.71
C GLN A 278 16.22 6.45 -22.43
N SER A 279 16.78 7.05 -23.49
CA SER A 279 17.80 8.10 -23.42
C SER A 279 17.29 9.50 -23.00
N TRP A 280 16.03 9.61 -22.59
CA TRP A 280 15.40 10.85 -22.15
C TRP A 280 14.29 10.57 -21.12
N SER A 281 14.21 11.40 -20.09
CA SER A 281 13.15 11.38 -19.07
C SER A 281 12.55 12.77 -18.80
N ILE A 282 12.90 13.75 -19.64
CA ILE A 282 12.52 15.15 -19.47
C ILE A 282 11.79 15.64 -20.74
N ILE A 283 10.63 16.27 -20.55
CA ILE A 283 9.91 16.99 -21.59
C ILE A 283 9.75 18.46 -21.21
N ASP A 284 10.07 19.35 -22.15
CA ASP A 284 9.85 20.79 -22.06
C ASP A 284 8.90 21.24 -23.17
N MET A 285 7.67 21.60 -22.80
CA MET A 285 6.64 22.22 -23.63
C MET A 285 6.37 23.69 -23.20
N GLY A 286 7.31 24.30 -22.48
CA GLY A 286 7.17 25.65 -21.94
C GLY A 286 7.07 26.72 -23.03
N GLY A 287 6.26 27.76 -22.80
CA GLY A 287 6.17 28.92 -23.70
C GLY A 287 5.51 28.66 -25.07
N LEU A 288 4.88 27.51 -25.28
CA LEU A 288 4.29 27.09 -26.56
C LEU A 288 2.86 27.63 -26.80
N SER A 289 2.30 28.41 -25.88
CA SER A 289 0.92 28.94 -25.92
C SER A 289 -0.19 27.86 -25.98
N LEU A 290 0.10 26.61 -25.62
CA LEU A 290 -0.81 25.45 -25.66
C LEU A 290 -2.08 25.72 -24.85
N LYS A 291 -3.25 25.42 -25.42
CA LYS A 291 -4.55 25.51 -24.71
C LYS A 291 -4.94 24.21 -24.00
N ASN A 292 -4.56 23.08 -24.61
CA ASN A 292 -4.80 21.74 -24.10
C ASN A 292 -3.48 20.96 -24.17
N LEU A 293 -3.27 20.01 -23.25
CA LEU A 293 -2.23 18.99 -23.33
C LEU A 293 -2.83 17.68 -23.85
N SER A 294 -2.13 16.94 -24.71
CA SER A 294 -2.61 15.65 -25.22
C SER A 294 -2.49 14.57 -24.15
N VAL A 295 -3.49 13.70 -24.02
CA VAL A 295 -3.45 12.58 -23.06
C VAL A 295 -2.34 11.57 -23.37
N GLU A 296 -1.89 11.48 -24.62
CA GLU A 296 -0.78 10.62 -25.02
C GLU A 296 0.55 10.98 -24.32
N VAL A 297 0.70 12.20 -23.80
CA VAL A 297 1.91 12.62 -23.05
C VAL A 297 2.05 11.85 -21.74
N PHE A 298 0.94 11.42 -21.13
CA PHE A 298 0.97 10.70 -19.85
C PHE A 298 1.35 9.21 -20.01
N ARG A 299 1.42 8.71 -21.26
CA ARG A 299 1.87 7.35 -21.56
C ARG A 299 3.39 7.17 -21.41
N TYR A 300 4.15 8.26 -21.33
CA TYR A 300 5.59 8.25 -21.05
C TYR A 300 5.86 8.13 -19.55
N THR A 301 5.46 7.00 -18.95
CA THR A 301 5.49 6.75 -17.49
C THR A 301 6.88 6.87 -16.86
N PHE A 302 7.94 6.74 -17.65
CA PHE A 302 9.35 6.98 -17.27
C PHE A 302 9.74 8.46 -17.12
N LEU A 303 8.84 9.42 -17.39
CA LEU A 303 9.13 10.84 -17.21
C LEU A 303 9.46 11.17 -15.75
N THR A 304 10.62 11.79 -15.54
CA THR A 304 11.03 12.35 -14.24
C THR A 304 10.83 13.86 -14.17
N SER A 305 10.70 14.57 -15.31
CA SER A 305 10.40 16.01 -15.28
C SER A 305 9.54 16.47 -16.46
N LEU A 306 8.53 17.29 -16.17
CA LEU A 306 7.58 17.83 -17.15
C LEU A 306 7.40 19.34 -16.95
N PHE A 307 7.84 20.12 -17.95
CA PHE A 307 7.64 21.57 -17.99
C PHE A 307 6.55 21.91 -19.00
N ILE A 308 5.45 22.48 -18.51
CA ILE A 308 4.27 22.92 -19.29
C ILE A 308 3.89 24.37 -18.96
N ASN A 309 4.83 25.12 -18.39
CA ASN A 309 4.69 26.52 -17.99
C ASN A 309 4.53 27.49 -19.18
N HIS A 310 4.09 28.73 -18.91
CA HIS A 310 3.90 29.79 -19.93
C HIS A 310 3.02 29.35 -21.10
N ASN A 311 1.89 28.72 -20.77
CA ASN A 311 0.91 28.22 -21.73
C ASN A 311 -0.48 28.82 -21.43
N ASN A 312 -1.51 28.33 -22.11
CA ASN A 312 -2.91 28.74 -21.95
C ASN A 312 -3.77 27.62 -21.36
N LEU A 313 -3.17 26.69 -20.60
CA LEU A 313 -3.89 25.54 -20.02
C LEU A 313 -4.88 26.02 -18.95
N THR A 314 -6.16 25.65 -19.08
CA THR A 314 -7.21 25.97 -18.08
C THR A 314 -7.46 24.84 -17.07
N THR A 315 -7.02 23.63 -17.41
CA THR A 315 -7.19 22.39 -16.66
C THR A 315 -5.99 21.46 -16.94
N LEU A 316 -5.56 20.69 -15.95
CA LEU A 316 -4.73 19.49 -16.17
C LEU A 316 -5.64 18.25 -16.27
N SER A 317 -5.20 17.22 -16.98
CA SER A 317 -5.97 15.98 -17.14
C SER A 317 -5.75 15.04 -15.94
N PRO A 318 -6.80 14.36 -15.42
CA PRO A 318 -6.68 13.25 -14.47
C PRO A 318 -5.64 12.18 -14.84
N ALA A 319 -5.43 11.95 -16.14
CA ALA A 319 -4.46 11.00 -16.66
C ALA A 319 -3.00 11.27 -16.21
N ILE A 320 -2.71 12.44 -15.63
CA ILE A 320 -1.40 12.77 -15.06
C ILE A 320 -0.92 11.76 -14.01
N MET A 321 -1.82 11.04 -13.32
CA MET A 321 -1.52 9.94 -12.40
C MET A 321 -0.72 8.75 -12.99
N GLN A 322 -0.59 8.69 -14.32
CA GLN A 322 0.23 7.67 -15.00
C GLN A 322 1.73 7.98 -14.87
N LEU A 323 2.12 9.23 -14.64
CA LEU A 323 3.51 9.67 -14.52
C LEU A 323 4.07 9.46 -13.10
N ARG A 324 3.94 8.25 -12.54
CA ARG A 324 4.30 7.93 -11.14
C ARG A 324 5.74 8.29 -10.77
N ASN A 325 6.66 8.30 -11.73
CA ASN A 325 8.09 8.58 -11.54
C ASN A 325 8.43 10.09 -11.62
N LEU A 326 7.43 10.97 -11.73
CA LEU A 326 7.62 12.40 -11.96
C LEU A 326 8.09 13.12 -10.68
N THR A 327 9.35 13.58 -10.67
CA THR A 327 9.94 14.28 -9.52
C THR A 327 9.82 15.81 -9.62
N ILE A 328 9.63 16.36 -10.82
CA ILE A 328 9.44 17.79 -11.08
C ILE A 328 8.28 18.03 -12.04
N LEU A 329 7.31 18.87 -11.65
CA LEU A 329 6.24 19.38 -12.49
C LEU A 329 6.21 20.92 -12.42
N ASP A 330 6.35 21.59 -13.56
CA ASP A 330 6.12 23.04 -13.66
C ASP A 330 4.95 23.34 -14.60
N ALA A 331 3.85 23.84 -14.04
CA ALA A 331 2.70 24.36 -14.75
C ALA A 331 2.44 25.85 -14.46
N SER A 332 3.46 26.60 -14.03
CA SER A 332 3.41 28.03 -13.76
C SER A 332 3.00 28.88 -14.98
N SER A 333 2.49 30.10 -14.75
CA SER A 333 2.07 31.03 -15.81
C SER A 333 1.10 30.37 -16.81
N ASN A 334 0.04 29.77 -16.27
CA ASN A 334 -1.07 29.17 -17.02
C ASN A 334 -2.40 29.80 -16.56
N LYS A 335 -3.53 29.14 -16.80
CA LYS A 335 -4.88 29.60 -16.45
C LYS A 335 -5.64 28.54 -15.66
N LEU A 336 -4.90 27.70 -14.91
CA LEU A 336 -5.47 26.61 -14.13
C LEU A 336 -6.36 27.18 -13.01
N VAL A 337 -7.63 26.81 -13.01
CA VAL A 337 -8.61 27.23 -11.97
C VAL A 337 -8.68 26.20 -10.84
N MET A 338 -8.36 24.94 -11.15
CA MET A 338 -8.28 23.82 -10.22
C MET A 338 -7.25 22.78 -10.71
N LEU A 339 -6.86 21.88 -9.83
CA LEU A 339 -6.00 20.73 -10.12
C LEU A 339 -6.83 19.44 -10.05
N PRO A 340 -6.52 18.41 -10.84
CA PRO A 340 -7.12 17.09 -10.68
C PRO A 340 -6.68 16.47 -9.33
N PRO A 341 -7.61 15.90 -8.53
CA PRO A 341 -7.27 15.11 -7.33
C PRO A 341 -6.22 14.01 -7.60
N GLU A 342 -6.26 13.43 -8.80
CA GLU A 342 -5.35 12.41 -9.29
C GLU A 342 -3.86 12.83 -9.30
N LEU A 343 -3.56 14.13 -9.17
CA LEU A 343 -2.20 14.64 -8.98
C LEU A 343 -1.56 14.17 -7.66
N GLY A 344 -2.35 13.82 -6.63
CA GLY A 344 -1.85 13.22 -5.39
C GLY A 344 -1.17 11.86 -5.59
N MET A 345 -1.47 11.15 -6.69
CA MET A 345 -0.88 9.85 -6.98
C MET A 345 0.62 9.92 -7.35
N LEU A 346 1.20 11.12 -7.48
CA LEU A 346 2.59 11.36 -7.89
C LEU A 346 3.52 11.56 -6.69
N ILE A 347 3.53 10.58 -5.79
CA ILE A 347 4.25 10.61 -4.50
C ILE A 347 5.77 10.87 -4.57
N GLU A 348 6.43 10.60 -5.71
CA GLU A 348 7.84 10.92 -5.95
C GLU A 348 8.09 12.40 -6.28
N LEU A 349 7.03 13.21 -6.41
CA LEU A 349 7.10 14.63 -6.77
C LEU A 349 7.71 15.46 -5.64
N LYS A 350 8.88 16.06 -5.91
CA LYS A 350 9.65 16.87 -4.95
C LYS A 350 9.49 18.37 -5.19
N ALA A 351 9.23 18.76 -6.45
CA ALA A 351 8.92 20.13 -6.81
C ALA A 351 7.66 20.23 -7.69
N LEU A 352 6.68 20.99 -7.21
CA LEU A 352 5.43 21.32 -7.90
C LEU A 352 5.31 22.84 -8.02
N PHE A 353 5.54 23.36 -9.21
CA PHE A 353 5.45 24.80 -9.50
C PHE A 353 4.15 25.13 -10.24
N LEU A 354 3.36 26.01 -9.64
CA LEU A 354 2.02 26.41 -10.04
C LEU A 354 1.86 27.95 -10.04
N PHE A 355 2.97 28.69 -10.07
CA PHE A 355 2.97 30.15 -9.93
C PHE A 355 2.08 30.84 -10.96
N ASP A 356 1.53 32.00 -10.64
CA ASP A 356 0.74 32.83 -11.58
C ASP A 356 -0.34 32.04 -12.35
N ASN A 357 -1.20 31.32 -11.60
CA ASN A 357 -2.37 30.63 -12.12
C ASN A 357 -3.65 31.23 -11.51
N CYS A 358 -4.80 30.57 -11.69
CA CYS A 358 -6.10 31.02 -11.20
C CYS A 358 -6.67 30.09 -10.09
N LEU A 359 -5.81 29.36 -9.38
CA LEU A 359 -6.22 28.38 -8.37
C LEU A 359 -6.87 29.08 -7.17
N THR A 360 -8.13 28.78 -6.90
CA THR A 360 -8.86 29.27 -5.70
C THR A 360 -8.88 28.27 -4.55
N VAL A 361 -8.62 26.99 -4.85
CA VAL A 361 -8.53 25.86 -3.90
C VAL A 361 -7.43 24.90 -4.34
N LEU A 362 -6.92 24.12 -3.38
CA LEU A 362 -6.08 22.95 -3.62
C LEU A 362 -6.89 21.69 -3.27
N PRO A 363 -6.85 20.62 -4.09
CA PRO A 363 -7.49 19.35 -3.72
C PRO A 363 -6.78 18.74 -2.49
N PRO A 364 -7.50 18.28 -1.45
CA PRO A 364 -6.91 17.67 -0.26
C PRO A 364 -6.02 16.46 -0.54
N GLU A 365 -6.24 15.78 -1.66
CA GLU A 365 -5.48 14.64 -2.16
C GLU A 365 -4.00 14.98 -2.41
N LEU A 366 -3.63 16.26 -2.62
CA LEU A 366 -2.21 16.68 -2.62
C LEU A 366 -1.50 16.39 -1.30
N GLY A 367 -2.23 16.19 -0.21
CA GLY A 367 -1.68 15.74 1.07
C GLY A 367 -0.95 14.40 1.02
N THR A 368 -1.22 13.57 0.00
CA THR A 368 -0.47 12.33 -0.24
C THR A 368 0.93 12.54 -0.82
N LEU A 369 1.29 13.76 -1.25
CA LEU A 369 2.62 14.13 -1.76
C LEU A 369 3.63 14.37 -0.62
N TYR A 370 3.83 13.36 0.22
CA TYR A 370 4.63 13.47 1.45
C TYR A 370 6.14 13.69 1.22
N GLN A 371 6.64 13.50 0.00
CA GLN A 371 8.01 13.83 -0.41
C GLN A 371 8.17 15.24 -0.99
N LEU A 372 7.10 16.05 -1.04
CA LEU A 372 7.12 17.35 -1.71
C LEU A 372 7.90 18.39 -0.90
N GLU A 373 9.17 18.58 -1.27
CA GLU A 373 10.07 19.60 -0.72
C GLU A 373 9.62 21.03 -1.06
N MET A 374 8.95 21.22 -2.22
CA MET A 374 8.67 22.55 -2.76
C MET A 374 7.30 22.65 -3.47
N LEU A 375 6.36 23.41 -2.89
CA LEU A 375 5.08 23.76 -3.49
C LEU A 375 5.00 25.26 -3.83
N GLY A 376 5.21 25.60 -5.10
CA GLY A 376 5.16 26.98 -5.59
C GLY A 376 3.74 27.43 -5.97
N ILE A 377 3.06 28.17 -5.09
CA ILE A 377 1.65 28.58 -5.25
C ILE A 377 1.42 30.10 -5.22
N GLU A 378 2.47 30.91 -5.06
CA GLU A 378 2.38 32.37 -5.19
C GLU A 378 1.80 32.82 -6.56
N GLY A 379 1.16 33.99 -6.59
CA GLY A 379 0.44 34.49 -7.76
C GLY A 379 -0.98 33.91 -7.95
N ASN A 380 -1.42 32.95 -7.12
CA ASN A 380 -2.77 32.38 -7.18
C ASN A 380 -3.76 33.06 -6.22
N PRO A 381 -5.07 33.13 -6.57
CA PRO A 381 -6.14 33.63 -5.71
C PRO A 381 -6.61 32.59 -4.66
N LEU A 382 -5.67 31.93 -3.98
CA LEU A 382 -5.94 30.95 -2.93
C LEU A 382 -6.48 31.60 -1.65
N GLN A 383 -7.12 30.79 -0.80
CA GLN A 383 -7.63 31.24 0.50
C GLN A 383 -6.49 31.65 1.45
N GLU A 384 -6.71 32.73 2.21
CA GLU A 384 -5.69 33.39 3.05
C GLU A 384 -5.09 32.45 4.11
N ASN A 385 -5.87 31.50 4.64
CA ASN A 385 -5.40 30.49 5.59
C ASN A 385 -4.34 29.54 4.99
N LEU A 386 -4.54 29.06 3.76
CA LEU A 386 -3.58 28.19 3.07
C LEU A 386 -2.29 28.97 2.75
N MET A 387 -2.44 30.24 2.37
CA MET A 387 -1.32 31.14 2.11
C MET A 387 -0.55 31.48 3.39
N SER A 388 -1.22 31.75 4.52
CA SER A 388 -0.55 31.97 5.80
C SER A 388 0.19 30.73 6.30
N LEU A 389 -0.38 29.54 6.07
CA LEU A 389 0.24 28.27 6.48
C LEU A 389 1.56 28.05 5.75
N VAL A 390 1.61 28.17 4.42
CA VAL A 390 2.86 28.04 3.67
C VAL A 390 3.85 29.19 3.94
N GLN A 391 3.35 30.38 4.29
CA GLN A 391 4.19 31.56 4.61
C GLN A 391 4.89 31.47 5.97
N HIS A 392 4.30 30.78 6.95
CA HIS A 392 4.83 30.69 8.32
C HIS A 392 5.36 29.31 8.70
N GLU A 393 4.76 28.23 8.19
CA GLU A 393 5.09 26.83 8.54
C GLU A 393 5.61 26.00 7.36
N GLY A 394 5.63 26.55 6.14
CA GLY A 394 6.30 25.97 4.97
C GLY A 394 5.47 24.96 4.17
N THR A 395 6.11 24.34 3.18
CA THR A 395 5.47 23.33 2.30
C THR A 395 5.02 22.09 3.10
N PRO A 396 5.84 21.48 3.98
CA PRO A 396 5.46 20.24 4.66
C PRO A 396 4.23 20.40 5.57
N ALA A 397 4.05 21.57 6.18
CA ALA A 397 2.89 21.87 7.02
C ALA A 397 1.59 21.96 6.20
N LEU A 398 1.63 22.60 5.03
CA LEU A 398 0.48 22.66 4.12
C LEU A 398 0.10 21.27 3.57
N ILE A 399 1.08 20.44 3.21
CA ILE A 399 0.84 19.05 2.79
C ILE A 399 0.24 18.21 3.93
N ALA A 400 0.79 18.29 5.15
CA ALA A 400 0.24 17.60 6.31
C ALA A 400 -1.19 18.06 6.65
N PHE A 401 -1.48 19.36 6.53
CA PHE A 401 -2.82 19.91 6.72
C PHE A 401 -3.82 19.39 5.67
N LEU A 402 -3.46 19.38 4.38
CA LEU A 402 -4.31 18.87 3.30
C LEU A 402 -4.59 17.37 3.49
N ARG A 403 -3.57 16.59 3.86
CA ARG A 403 -3.68 15.15 4.12
C ARG A 403 -4.61 14.83 5.28
N ASP A 404 -4.39 15.48 6.42
CA ASP A 404 -5.13 15.19 7.64
C ASP A 404 -6.56 15.77 7.60
N SER A 405 -6.80 16.77 6.75
CA SER A 405 -8.12 17.33 6.43
C SER A 405 -8.83 16.66 5.24
N CYS A 406 -8.22 15.65 4.61
CA CYS A 406 -8.80 14.97 3.45
C CYS A 406 -10.10 14.25 3.83
N PRO A 407 -11.22 14.49 3.13
CA PRO A 407 -12.45 13.74 3.34
C PRO A 407 -12.21 12.23 3.19
N VAL A 408 -12.80 11.43 4.07
CA VAL A 408 -12.74 9.98 3.96
C VAL A 408 -13.49 9.55 2.70
N SER A 409 -12.81 8.81 1.82
CA SER A 409 -13.39 8.25 0.60
C SER A 409 -14.49 7.25 0.92
N VAL A 410 -15.33 6.94 -0.06
CA VAL A 410 -16.29 5.82 0.06
C VAL A 410 -15.50 4.52 0.32
N PRO A 411 -15.91 3.68 1.29
CA PRO A 411 -15.25 2.39 1.53
C PRO A 411 -15.27 1.51 0.28
N PRO A 412 -14.29 0.59 0.15
CA PRO A 412 -14.31 -0.42 -0.90
C PRO A 412 -15.54 -1.34 -0.76
N PRO A 413 -15.95 -2.04 -1.83
CA PRO A 413 -16.83 -3.20 -1.71
C PRO A 413 -16.25 -4.25 -0.74
N GLU A 414 -17.11 -5.01 -0.08
CA GLU A 414 -16.70 -6.20 0.68
C GLU A 414 -16.09 -7.25 -0.28
N ARG A 415 -15.06 -7.96 0.18
CA ARG A 415 -14.34 -8.95 -0.64
C ARG A 415 -15.18 -10.20 -0.82
N GLU A 416 -15.36 -10.64 -2.06
CA GLU A 416 -16.17 -11.82 -2.38
C GLU A 416 -15.46 -13.14 -2.01
N TRP A 417 -16.22 -14.15 -1.63
CA TRP A 417 -15.71 -15.50 -1.40
C TRP A 417 -15.62 -16.27 -2.72
N VAL A 418 -14.42 -16.77 -3.03
CA VAL A 418 -14.15 -17.64 -4.18
C VAL A 418 -14.22 -19.09 -3.71
N ALA A 419 -15.31 -19.78 -4.02
CA ALA A 419 -15.45 -21.21 -3.80
C ALA A 419 -14.46 -21.99 -4.69
N ILE A 420 -13.88 -23.07 -4.15
CA ILE A 420 -12.93 -23.93 -4.85
C ILE A 420 -13.51 -25.35 -4.90
N ASP A 421 -13.56 -25.95 -6.09
CA ASP A 421 -13.95 -27.35 -6.28
C ASP A 421 -12.93 -28.28 -5.57
N ALA A 422 -13.25 -28.66 -4.34
CA ALA A 422 -12.43 -29.52 -3.52
C ALA A 422 -12.40 -30.96 -4.07
N ASP A 423 -11.20 -31.56 -4.17
CA ASP A 423 -10.98 -32.99 -4.48
C ASP A 423 -11.49 -33.91 -3.34
N MET A 424 -12.81 -33.98 -3.17
CA MET A 424 -13.51 -34.71 -2.11
C MET A 424 -14.81 -35.33 -2.65
N PRO A 425 -15.22 -36.51 -2.16
CA PRO A 425 -16.58 -37.00 -2.37
C PRO A 425 -17.60 -36.03 -1.77
N PRO A 426 -18.83 -35.93 -2.33
CA PRO A 426 -19.92 -35.23 -1.65
C PRO A 426 -20.16 -35.90 -0.30
N ALA A 427 -20.24 -35.10 0.76
CA ALA A 427 -20.38 -35.58 2.13
C ALA A 427 -21.69 -36.38 2.31
N GLY A 428 -21.64 -37.44 3.12
CA GLY A 428 -22.85 -38.12 3.60
C GLY A 428 -23.56 -37.27 4.65
N GLU A 429 -24.89 -37.39 4.73
CA GLU A 429 -25.73 -36.63 5.70
C GLU A 429 -25.37 -36.91 7.18
N ASP A 430 -24.61 -37.99 7.45
CA ASP A 430 -24.15 -38.43 8.77
C ASP A 430 -22.66 -38.11 9.10
N GLU A 431 -21.88 -37.50 8.18
CA GLU A 431 -20.49 -37.13 8.51
C GLU A 431 -20.44 -35.89 9.42
N PRO A 432 -19.68 -35.90 10.53
CA PRO A 432 -19.54 -34.74 11.40
C PRO A 432 -18.82 -33.62 10.64
N ASP A 433 -19.33 -32.39 10.79
CA ASP A 433 -18.70 -31.27 10.10
C ASP A 433 -17.29 -30.99 10.65
N THR A 434 -16.39 -30.73 9.72
CA THR A 434 -14.94 -30.56 9.91
C THR A 434 -14.36 -29.54 8.92
N THR A 435 -15.22 -28.66 8.36
CA THR A 435 -14.78 -27.39 7.78
C THR A 435 -14.41 -26.41 8.88
N PHE A 436 -13.29 -25.72 8.73
CA PHE A 436 -12.88 -24.64 9.61
C PHE A 436 -12.16 -23.55 8.81
N ALA A 437 -12.33 -22.29 9.22
CA ALA A 437 -11.75 -21.14 8.56
C ALA A 437 -10.43 -20.69 9.23
N VAL A 438 -9.47 -20.26 8.40
CA VAL A 438 -8.11 -19.89 8.83
C VAL A 438 -7.73 -18.53 8.24
N LEU A 439 -7.50 -17.56 9.12
CA LEU A 439 -7.06 -16.20 8.80
C LEU A 439 -5.55 -16.06 9.05
N SER A 440 -4.84 -15.41 8.14
CA SER A 440 -3.44 -14.95 8.32
C SER A 440 -3.35 -13.45 8.02
N TYR A 441 -2.70 -12.66 8.89
CA TYR A 441 -2.69 -11.20 8.75
C TYR A 441 -1.53 -10.54 9.51
N ASN A 442 -0.61 -9.88 8.79
CA ASN A 442 0.32 -8.92 9.40
C ASN A 442 -0.45 -7.64 9.73
N VAL A 443 -0.50 -7.26 11.01
CA VAL A 443 -1.34 -6.14 11.48
C VAL A 443 -0.62 -4.78 11.52
N LEU A 444 0.65 -4.74 11.10
CA LEU A 444 1.55 -3.58 11.13
C LEU A 444 1.67 -2.96 12.54
N CYS A 445 2.76 -3.24 13.27
CA CYS A 445 2.94 -2.72 14.62
C CYS A 445 3.01 -1.19 14.68
N GLU A 446 2.69 -0.59 15.84
CA GLU A 446 2.75 0.86 16.03
C GLU A 446 4.17 1.39 15.78
N LYS A 447 5.17 0.60 16.19
CA LYS A 447 6.59 0.89 15.99
C LYS A 447 7.05 1.01 14.54
N TYR A 448 6.41 0.31 13.59
CA TYR A 448 6.76 0.39 12.15
C TYR A 448 5.82 1.32 11.37
N ALA A 449 4.63 1.62 11.88
CA ALA A 449 3.65 2.59 11.35
C ALA A 449 4.10 4.06 11.44
N THR A 450 5.27 4.37 10.86
CA THR A 450 5.93 5.68 10.93
C THR A 450 5.53 6.60 9.77
N ARG A 451 5.55 7.92 10.01
CA ARG A 451 5.29 8.94 8.97
C ARG A 451 6.37 8.98 7.87
N GLN A 452 7.54 8.37 8.09
CA GLN A 452 8.60 8.23 7.09
C GLN A 452 8.22 7.20 6.02
N MET A 453 7.68 6.05 6.44
CA MET A 453 7.24 4.99 5.53
C MET A 453 5.85 5.29 4.94
N TYR A 454 4.92 5.73 5.79
CA TYR A 454 3.50 5.88 5.48
C TYR A 454 3.07 7.36 5.46
N GLY A 455 3.94 8.24 4.94
CA GLY A 455 3.73 9.70 4.99
C GLY A 455 2.50 10.19 4.22
N TYR A 456 2.00 9.40 3.27
CA TYR A 456 0.76 9.62 2.54
C TYR A 456 -0.50 9.32 3.37
N THR A 457 -0.40 8.57 4.47
CA THR A 457 -1.52 8.20 5.34
C THR A 457 -1.85 9.35 6.30
N PRO A 458 -3.14 9.76 6.43
CA PRO A 458 -3.55 10.76 7.41
C PRO A 458 -3.12 10.40 8.83
N SER A 459 -2.67 11.37 9.62
CA SER A 459 -2.12 11.13 10.97
C SER A 459 -3.08 10.38 11.90
N TRP A 460 -4.37 10.64 11.78
CA TRP A 460 -5.42 10.00 12.57
C TRP A 460 -5.71 8.56 12.11
N ALA A 461 -5.48 8.24 10.83
CA ALA A 461 -5.64 6.89 10.29
C ALA A 461 -4.42 6.01 10.58
N LEU A 462 -3.22 6.59 10.64
CA LEU A 462 -1.98 5.89 10.97
C LEU A 462 -1.86 5.57 12.47
N ALA A 463 -2.50 6.37 13.33
CA ALA A 463 -2.47 6.24 14.78
C ALA A 463 -3.01 4.89 15.28
N TRP A 464 -2.30 4.25 16.21
CA TRP A 464 -2.64 2.90 16.68
C TRP A 464 -4.04 2.80 17.31
N ASP A 465 -4.47 3.83 18.05
CA ASP A 465 -5.82 3.88 18.64
C ASP A 465 -6.95 3.79 17.60
N TYR A 466 -6.72 4.25 16.36
CA TYR A 466 -7.64 4.07 15.25
C TYR A 466 -7.49 2.68 14.62
N ARG A 467 -6.26 2.32 14.23
CA ARG A 467 -5.98 1.07 13.50
C ARG A 467 -6.41 -0.17 14.28
N LYS A 468 -6.15 -0.23 15.59
CA LYS A 468 -6.43 -1.43 16.42
C LYS A 468 -7.91 -1.80 16.49
N GLU A 469 -8.83 -0.84 16.53
CA GLU A 469 -10.27 -1.11 16.55
C GLU A 469 -10.73 -1.62 15.18
N PHE A 470 -10.18 -1.10 14.07
CA PHE A 470 -10.43 -1.62 12.72
C PHE A 470 -9.84 -3.02 12.49
N ILE A 471 -8.61 -3.27 12.94
CA ILE A 471 -7.98 -4.62 12.91
C ILE A 471 -8.85 -5.63 13.68
N LEU A 472 -9.31 -5.26 14.88
CA LEU A 472 -10.18 -6.12 15.67
C LEU A 472 -11.54 -6.33 15.01
N GLN A 473 -12.16 -5.28 14.43
CA GLN A 473 -13.41 -5.38 13.69
C GLN A 473 -13.28 -6.29 12.47
N GLU A 474 -12.18 -6.19 11.72
CA GLU A 474 -11.89 -7.02 10.55
C GLU A 474 -11.79 -8.50 10.95
N ILE A 475 -10.94 -8.83 11.94
CA ILE A 475 -10.79 -10.20 12.47
C ILE A 475 -12.14 -10.77 12.96
N MET A 476 -12.93 -9.97 13.69
CA MET A 476 -14.23 -10.38 14.21
C MET A 476 -15.30 -10.55 13.11
N SER A 477 -15.24 -9.74 12.04
CA SER A 477 -16.24 -9.77 10.96
C SER A 477 -16.21 -11.07 10.14
N TYR A 478 -15.01 -11.62 9.91
CA TYR A 478 -14.85 -12.88 9.20
C TYR A 478 -15.11 -14.12 10.08
N ASN A 479 -15.05 -13.98 11.42
CA ASN A 479 -15.29 -15.05 12.38
C ASN A 479 -14.52 -16.36 12.05
N ALA A 480 -13.24 -16.24 11.71
CA ALA A 480 -12.40 -17.39 11.35
C ALA A 480 -12.01 -18.21 12.58
N ASP A 481 -12.22 -19.54 12.55
CA ASP A 481 -11.94 -20.42 13.69
C ASP A 481 -10.49 -20.41 14.18
N ILE A 482 -9.55 -20.01 13.31
CA ILE A 482 -8.13 -19.87 13.59
C ILE A 482 -7.65 -18.53 13.01
N CYS A 483 -6.96 -17.71 13.80
CA CYS A 483 -6.38 -16.43 13.38
C CYS A 483 -4.90 -16.34 13.73
N CYS A 484 -4.02 -16.41 12.71
CA CYS A 484 -2.57 -16.24 12.82
C CYS A 484 -2.19 -14.80 12.50
N LEU A 485 -1.77 -14.03 13.50
CA LEU A 485 -1.40 -12.62 13.33
C LEU A 485 0.12 -12.44 13.41
N GLN A 486 0.67 -11.61 12.53
CA GLN A 486 2.06 -11.17 12.56
C GLN A 486 2.14 -9.70 13.03
N GLU A 487 3.28 -9.30 13.58
CA GLU A 487 3.54 -7.97 14.17
C GLU A 487 2.64 -7.54 15.35
N VAL A 488 2.12 -8.49 16.12
CA VAL A 488 1.41 -8.13 17.36
C VAL A 488 2.43 -7.71 18.43
N GLU A 489 2.35 -6.48 18.93
CA GLU A 489 3.19 -6.02 20.04
C GLU A 489 2.78 -6.68 21.37
N MET A 490 3.76 -7.07 22.19
CA MET A 490 3.53 -7.82 23.44
C MET A 490 2.52 -7.12 24.37
N GLY A 491 2.65 -5.80 24.57
CA GLY A 491 1.71 -5.04 25.39
C GLY A 491 0.29 -5.05 24.81
N GLN A 492 0.16 -4.91 23.49
CA GLN A 492 -1.15 -4.91 22.82
C GLN A 492 -1.80 -6.30 22.80
N TYR A 493 -1.01 -7.37 22.77
CA TYR A 493 -1.52 -8.74 22.95
C TYR A 493 -2.15 -8.91 24.34
N GLU A 494 -1.42 -8.54 25.40
CA GLU A 494 -1.82 -8.74 26.80
C GLU A 494 -2.96 -7.78 27.23
N ASP A 495 -2.84 -6.49 26.90
CA ASP A 495 -3.74 -5.43 27.37
C ASP A 495 -4.99 -5.26 26.47
N TYR A 496 -4.98 -5.71 25.21
CA TYR A 496 -6.05 -5.46 24.24
C TYR A 496 -6.58 -6.71 23.50
N PHE A 497 -5.75 -7.37 22.67
CA PHE A 497 -6.25 -8.42 21.75
C PHE A 497 -6.75 -9.65 22.50
N ALA A 498 -5.97 -10.22 23.44
CA ALA A 498 -6.40 -11.43 24.15
C ALA A 498 -7.66 -11.20 25.01
N PRO A 499 -7.80 -10.12 25.81
CA PRO A 499 -9.03 -9.84 26.54
C PRO A 499 -10.27 -9.64 25.64
N LYS A 500 -10.12 -9.04 24.45
CA LYS A 500 -11.23 -8.82 23.49
C LYS A 500 -11.64 -10.13 22.80
N LEU A 501 -10.68 -10.92 22.32
CA LEU A 501 -10.94 -12.19 21.62
C LEU A 501 -11.47 -13.28 22.58
N GLN A 502 -11.03 -13.27 23.85
CA GLN A 502 -11.56 -14.15 24.89
C GLN A 502 -13.06 -13.93 25.19
N GLN A 503 -13.58 -12.72 24.95
CA GLN A 503 -15.04 -12.45 25.07
C GLN A 503 -15.86 -13.07 23.92
N SER A 504 -15.19 -13.60 22.88
CA SER A 504 -15.80 -14.24 21.71
C SER A 504 -15.40 -15.72 21.58
N ASP A 505 -15.15 -16.38 22.72
CA ASP A 505 -14.74 -17.80 22.84
C ASP A 505 -13.39 -18.18 22.20
N TYR A 506 -12.48 -17.23 21.92
CA TYR A 506 -11.13 -17.56 21.45
C TYR A 506 -10.12 -17.71 22.60
N GLU A 507 -9.19 -18.65 22.46
CA GLU A 507 -7.96 -18.74 23.26
C GLU A 507 -6.76 -18.37 22.39
N GLY A 508 -5.76 -17.68 22.98
CA GLY A 508 -4.59 -17.18 22.27
C GLY A 508 -3.27 -17.75 22.77
N ILE A 509 -2.33 -17.95 21.85
CA ILE A 509 -0.90 -18.02 22.14
C ILE A 509 -0.17 -16.83 21.51
N PHE A 510 0.93 -16.40 22.12
CA PHE A 510 1.79 -15.35 21.62
C PHE A 510 3.25 -15.64 21.96
N TRP A 511 4.15 -15.27 21.05
CA TRP A 511 5.59 -15.25 21.29
C TRP A 511 6.22 -13.99 20.65
N PRO A 512 6.90 -13.12 21.43
CA PRO A 512 7.64 -11.98 20.89
C PRO A 512 8.95 -12.43 20.22
N LYS A 513 9.49 -11.60 19.32
CA LYS A 513 10.83 -11.79 18.72
C LYS A 513 11.92 -11.87 19.80
N SER A 514 12.97 -12.67 19.58
CA SER A 514 13.93 -13.08 20.64
C SER A 514 14.58 -11.93 21.41
N ARG A 515 14.71 -10.73 20.80
CA ARG A 515 15.21 -9.50 21.43
C ARG A 515 14.51 -9.14 22.74
N ALA A 516 13.24 -9.51 22.91
CA ALA A 516 12.47 -9.27 24.13
C ALA A 516 13.18 -9.74 25.42
N ARG A 517 13.99 -10.81 25.33
CA ARG A 517 14.66 -11.44 26.49
C ARG A 517 15.81 -10.63 27.06
N THR A 518 16.40 -9.73 26.28
CA THR A 518 17.56 -8.90 26.68
C THR A 518 17.22 -7.42 26.87
N MET A 519 16.00 -7.01 26.53
CA MET A 519 15.53 -5.62 26.65
C MET A 519 14.89 -5.33 28.02
N ARG A 520 14.82 -4.05 28.40
CA ARG A 520 14.14 -3.61 29.62
C ARG A 520 12.64 -3.83 29.53
N ASP A 521 11.96 -3.95 30.67
CA ASP A 521 10.53 -4.28 30.73
C ASP A 521 9.66 -3.26 29.96
N ASP A 522 9.98 -1.96 30.06
CA ASP A 522 9.30 -0.87 29.35
C ASP A 522 9.39 -1.03 27.82
N GLU A 523 10.57 -1.41 27.32
CA GLU A 523 10.86 -1.58 25.90
C GLU A 523 10.32 -2.91 25.37
N ARG A 524 10.29 -3.95 26.23
CA ARG A 524 9.81 -5.30 25.90
C ARG A 524 8.34 -5.31 25.50
N LYS A 525 7.51 -4.44 26.11
CA LYS A 525 6.10 -4.28 25.71
C LYS A 525 5.94 -3.89 24.23
N HIS A 526 6.91 -3.13 23.69
CA HIS A 526 7.00 -2.66 22.32
C HIS A 526 7.90 -3.56 21.43
N VAL A 527 7.96 -4.85 21.78
CA VAL A 527 8.50 -5.90 20.93
C VAL A 527 7.32 -6.68 20.35
N ASP A 528 7.30 -6.68 19.02
CA ASP A 528 6.41 -7.41 18.15
C ASP A 528 6.70 -8.92 18.10
N GLY A 529 5.71 -9.69 17.67
CA GLY A 529 5.78 -11.14 17.62
C GLY A 529 4.67 -11.78 16.79
N CYS A 530 4.57 -13.09 16.90
CA CYS A 530 3.52 -13.89 16.26
C CYS A 530 2.46 -14.27 17.31
N ALA A 531 1.20 -13.95 17.03
CA ALA A 531 0.05 -14.41 17.82
C ALA A 531 -0.72 -15.48 17.04
N THR A 532 -1.39 -16.39 17.75
CA THR A 532 -2.29 -17.37 17.14
C THR A 532 -3.45 -17.62 18.06
N PHE A 533 -4.63 -17.21 17.59
CA PHE A 533 -5.90 -17.41 18.27
C PHE A 533 -6.66 -18.58 17.63
N PHE A 534 -7.41 -19.31 18.43
CA PHE A 534 -8.25 -20.42 17.96
C PHE A 534 -9.55 -20.48 18.76
N SER A 535 -10.65 -20.81 18.08
CA SER A 535 -11.98 -20.94 18.68
C SER A 535 -12.00 -22.11 19.66
N THR A 536 -12.22 -21.81 20.94
CA THR A 536 -12.30 -22.83 22.01
C THR A 536 -13.52 -23.74 21.87
N ARG A 537 -14.47 -23.38 21.00
CA ARG A 537 -15.63 -24.21 20.63
C ARG A 537 -15.24 -25.37 19.72
N GLN A 538 -14.40 -25.12 18.72
CA GLN A 538 -13.90 -26.15 17.80
C GLN A 538 -12.64 -26.85 18.33
N PHE A 539 -11.69 -26.10 18.88
CA PHE A 539 -10.34 -26.58 19.16
C PHE A 539 -9.97 -26.56 20.65
N ARG A 540 -8.94 -27.33 20.99
CA ARG A 540 -8.24 -27.32 22.27
C ARG A 540 -6.73 -27.31 22.03
N LEU A 541 -6.01 -26.50 22.80
CA LEU A 541 -4.55 -26.55 22.85
C LEU A 541 -4.06 -27.80 23.60
N VAL A 542 -3.09 -28.49 23.00
CA VAL A 542 -2.38 -29.65 23.57
C VAL A 542 -1.00 -29.26 24.08
N ASP A 543 -0.29 -28.45 23.31
CA ASP A 543 1.06 -27.92 23.58
C ASP A 543 1.34 -26.71 22.67
N LYS A 544 2.28 -25.84 23.05
CA LYS A 544 2.71 -24.68 22.26
C LYS A 544 4.22 -24.54 22.27
N GLN A 545 4.83 -24.32 21.11
CA GLN A 545 6.29 -24.28 20.97
C GLN A 545 6.75 -23.03 20.22
N LEU A 546 8.01 -22.65 20.41
CA LEU A 546 8.66 -21.51 19.79
C LEU A 546 9.86 -22.00 18.99
N ILE A 547 9.95 -21.58 17.73
CA ILE A 547 11.07 -21.80 16.84
C ILE A 547 11.86 -20.48 16.79
N GLU A 548 13.03 -20.44 17.44
CA GLU A 548 13.97 -19.32 17.38
C GLU A 548 15.10 -19.68 16.39
N PHE A 549 15.07 -19.14 15.17
CA PHE A 549 15.95 -19.57 14.08
C PHE A 549 17.44 -19.42 14.41
N ASN A 550 17.80 -18.35 15.12
CA ASN A 550 19.16 -18.11 15.63
C ASN A 550 19.67 -19.20 16.60
N GLN A 551 18.80 -19.77 17.45
CA GLN A 551 19.17 -20.86 18.37
C GLN A 551 19.28 -22.20 17.65
N ILE A 552 18.47 -22.44 16.61
CA ILE A 552 18.56 -23.64 15.78
C ILE A 552 19.88 -23.63 15.00
N ALA A 553 20.25 -22.48 14.42
CA ALA A 553 21.57 -22.26 13.81
C ALA A 553 22.73 -22.53 14.79
N LEU A 554 22.60 -22.08 16.05
CA LEU A 554 23.56 -22.33 17.12
C LEU A 554 23.61 -23.79 17.63
N GLN A 555 22.61 -24.63 17.35
CA GLN A 555 22.61 -26.03 17.77
C GLN A 555 23.24 -26.94 16.71
N ARG A 556 23.03 -26.68 15.42
CA ARG A 556 23.52 -27.50 14.30
C ARG A 556 25.07 -27.48 14.21
N PRO A 557 25.77 -28.64 14.17
CA PRO A 557 27.24 -28.71 14.27
C PRO A 557 28.00 -28.54 12.93
N ASP A 558 27.31 -28.64 11.80
CA ASP A 558 27.80 -28.31 10.45
C ASP A 558 27.81 -26.80 10.21
N PHE A 559 26.72 -26.10 10.57
CA PHE A 559 26.59 -24.64 10.42
C PHE A 559 27.69 -23.88 11.18
N LYS A 560 28.11 -24.37 12.35
CA LYS A 560 29.25 -23.82 13.14
C LYS A 560 30.60 -23.72 12.40
N LYS A 561 30.72 -24.32 11.21
CA LYS A 561 31.93 -24.28 10.37
C LYS A 561 31.90 -23.19 9.29
N THR A 562 30.78 -22.48 9.15
CA THR A 562 30.52 -21.56 8.04
C THR A 562 30.33 -20.14 8.56
N GLU A 563 30.92 -19.14 7.89
CA GLU A 563 30.86 -17.75 8.37
C GLU A 563 29.52 -17.08 8.00
N ASP A 564 28.92 -17.42 6.87
CA ASP A 564 27.67 -16.83 6.37
C ASP A 564 26.49 -17.03 7.34
N ILE A 565 26.34 -18.20 7.95
CA ILE A 565 25.28 -18.45 8.93
C ILE A 565 25.45 -17.61 10.21
N PHE A 566 26.69 -17.38 10.67
CA PHE A 566 26.96 -16.56 11.84
C PHE A 566 26.71 -15.08 11.55
N ASN A 567 27.17 -14.59 10.40
CA ASN A 567 27.06 -13.18 10.02
C ASN A 567 25.64 -12.79 9.56
N ARG A 568 24.98 -13.62 8.74
CA ARG A 568 23.73 -13.28 8.04
C ARG A 568 22.46 -13.86 8.67
N VAL A 569 22.50 -15.07 9.24
CA VAL A 569 21.30 -15.77 9.76
C VAL A 569 21.17 -15.64 11.28
N MET A 570 22.24 -15.91 12.04
CA MET A 570 22.23 -15.88 13.50
C MET A 570 22.01 -14.47 14.08
N THR A 571 22.35 -13.43 13.32
CA THR A 571 22.13 -12.01 13.67
C THR A 571 20.66 -11.57 13.60
N LYS A 572 19.76 -12.39 13.05
CA LYS A 572 18.32 -12.08 12.93
C LYS A 572 17.54 -12.70 14.10
N ASP A 573 16.52 -12.00 14.60
CA ASP A 573 15.68 -12.39 15.75
C ASP A 573 14.26 -12.84 15.36
N ASN A 574 14.08 -13.20 14.08
CA ASN A 574 12.88 -13.83 13.53
C ASN A 574 12.51 -15.12 14.29
N VAL A 575 11.21 -15.40 14.36
CA VAL A 575 10.63 -16.52 15.09
C VAL A 575 9.45 -17.14 14.32
N ALA A 576 9.10 -18.38 14.66
CA ALA A 576 7.80 -18.96 14.34
C ALA A 576 7.13 -19.56 15.60
N ALA A 577 5.85 -19.27 15.77
CA ALA A 577 4.99 -19.76 16.84
C ALA A 577 4.25 -21.02 16.39
N ILE A 578 4.33 -22.11 17.15
CA ILE A 578 3.70 -23.40 16.83
C ILE A 578 2.61 -23.72 17.85
N ALA A 579 1.41 -24.03 17.36
CA ALA A 579 0.29 -24.53 18.15
C ALA A 579 0.00 -26.00 17.80
N LEU A 580 -0.08 -26.87 18.81
CA LEU A 580 -0.56 -28.25 18.65
C LEU A 580 -2.01 -28.30 19.12
N LEU A 581 -2.95 -28.43 18.18
CA LEU A 581 -4.38 -28.37 18.43
C LEU A 581 -5.04 -29.75 18.28
N GLU A 582 -6.08 -30.00 19.08
CA GLU A 582 -7.04 -31.10 18.91
C GLU A 582 -8.43 -30.55 18.61
N HIS A 583 -9.09 -31.07 17.57
CA HIS A 583 -10.49 -30.78 17.25
C HIS A 583 -11.43 -31.55 18.19
N ARG A 584 -12.40 -30.85 18.78
CA ARG A 584 -13.17 -31.35 19.92
C ARG A 584 -14.18 -32.44 19.59
N ALA A 585 -14.83 -32.36 18.42
CA ALA A 585 -15.83 -33.36 18.05
C ALA A 585 -15.22 -34.69 17.57
N THR A 586 -14.01 -34.67 16.99
CA THR A 586 -13.41 -35.85 16.32
C THR A 586 -12.10 -36.34 16.91
N GLY A 587 -11.44 -35.58 17.80
CA GLY A 587 -10.10 -35.89 18.29
C GLY A 587 -9.00 -35.80 17.22
N THR A 588 -9.31 -35.18 16.07
CA THR A 588 -8.34 -34.93 14.99
C THR A 588 -7.28 -33.96 15.48
N LYS A 589 -6.01 -34.24 15.17
CA LYS A 589 -4.88 -33.38 15.51
C LYS A 589 -4.61 -32.42 14.37
N LEU A 590 -4.23 -31.19 14.70
CA LEU A 590 -3.85 -30.15 13.76
C LEU A 590 -2.53 -29.53 14.23
N LEU A 591 -1.54 -29.50 13.33
CA LEU A 591 -0.23 -28.88 13.53
C LEU A 591 -0.24 -27.52 12.82
N LEU A 592 -0.31 -26.45 13.60
CA LEU A 592 -0.39 -25.08 13.09
C LEU A 592 0.90 -24.33 13.38
N ALA A 593 1.42 -23.66 12.37
CA ALA A 593 2.57 -22.76 12.45
C ALA A 593 2.17 -21.35 12.01
N ASN A 594 2.65 -20.35 12.74
CA ASN A 594 2.63 -18.94 12.36
C ASN A 594 4.09 -18.43 12.30
N ALA A 595 4.55 -17.98 11.14
CA ALA A 595 5.91 -17.48 10.94
C ALA A 595 5.93 -15.99 10.52
N HIS A 596 7.01 -15.29 10.90
CA HIS A 596 7.38 -14.00 10.33
C HIS A 596 8.87 -14.08 9.96
N VAL A 597 9.15 -14.29 8.68
CA VAL A 597 10.49 -14.50 8.09
C VAL A 597 11.23 -13.16 7.96
N HIS A 598 12.54 -13.16 7.72
CA HIS A 598 13.30 -11.91 7.58
C HIS A 598 12.83 -11.07 6.37
N TRP A 599 12.70 -9.75 6.53
CA TRP A 599 12.09 -8.87 5.53
C TRP A 599 13.01 -8.47 4.37
N ASP A 600 14.28 -8.22 4.68
CA ASP A 600 15.23 -7.54 3.79
C ASP A 600 15.41 -8.26 2.42
N PRO A 601 15.14 -7.60 1.28
CA PRO A 601 15.34 -8.16 -0.07
C PRO A 601 16.78 -8.61 -0.37
N GLU A 602 17.81 -8.04 0.26
CA GLU A 602 19.21 -8.46 0.07
C GLU A 602 19.55 -9.80 0.76
N PHE A 603 18.60 -10.39 1.49
CA PHE A 603 18.80 -11.58 2.32
C PHE A 603 17.89 -12.76 1.91
N ARG A 604 17.66 -12.96 0.60
CA ARG A 604 16.89 -14.10 0.04
C ARG A 604 17.39 -15.47 0.55
N ASP A 605 18.70 -15.61 0.67
CA ASP A 605 19.40 -16.74 1.28
C ASP A 605 18.95 -17.00 2.74
N VAL A 606 18.85 -15.95 3.56
CA VAL A 606 18.38 -16.07 4.95
C VAL A 606 16.91 -16.49 5.00
N LYS A 607 16.07 -15.97 4.10
CA LYS A 607 14.65 -16.35 4.01
C LYS A 607 14.51 -17.84 3.68
N LEU A 608 15.30 -18.33 2.71
CA LEU A 608 15.37 -19.74 2.32
C LEU A 608 15.90 -20.65 3.44
N VAL A 609 16.96 -20.24 4.13
CA VAL A 609 17.51 -20.97 5.28
C VAL A 609 16.54 -21.02 6.47
N GLN A 610 15.81 -19.93 6.73
CA GLN A 610 14.76 -19.90 7.77
C GLN A 610 13.58 -20.82 7.41
N ALA A 611 13.12 -20.83 6.16
CA ALA A 611 12.09 -21.75 5.68
C ALA A 611 12.51 -23.23 5.81
N ALA A 612 13.76 -23.56 5.47
CA ALA A 612 14.31 -24.91 5.66
C ALA A 612 14.35 -25.32 7.14
N MET A 613 14.84 -24.46 8.03
CA MET A 613 14.83 -24.70 9.48
C MET A 613 13.41 -24.92 10.03
N LEU A 614 12.43 -24.14 9.56
CA LEU A 614 11.02 -24.28 9.95
C LEU A 614 10.51 -25.69 9.60
N MET A 615 10.76 -26.16 8.38
CA MET A 615 10.28 -27.46 7.91
C MET A 615 10.93 -28.66 8.62
N GLU A 616 12.24 -28.58 8.91
CA GLU A 616 12.92 -29.60 9.74
C GLU A 616 12.31 -29.70 11.14
N GLN A 617 12.09 -28.56 11.81
CA GLN A 617 11.49 -28.54 13.14
C GLN A 617 10.04 -29.04 13.10
N LEU A 618 9.27 -28.71 12.07
CA LEU A 618 7.91 -29.22 11.90
C LEU A 618 7.86 -30.74 11.68
N GLU A 619 8.84 -31.35 10.99
CA GLU A 619 8.96 -32.81 10.94
C GLU A 619 9.30 -33.43 12.32
N ALA A 620 10.19 -32.81 13.10
CA ALA A 620 10.49 -33.28 14.47
C ALA A 620 9.29 -33.14 15.42
N ILE A 621 8.62 -31.99 15.40
CA ILE A 621 7.45 -31.66 16.24
C ILE A 621 6.27 -32.56 15.89
N GLY A 622 5.93 -32.71 14.60
CA GLY A 622 4.83 -33.55 14.14
C GLY A 622 5.02 -35.03 14.49
N ASN A 623 6.23 -35.57 14.33
CA ASN A 623 6.54 -36.95 14.70
C ASN A 623 6.49 -37.20 16.21
N ARG A 624 6.74 -36.19 17.05
CA ARG A 624 6.49 -36.26 18.51
C ARG A 624 5.00 -36.18 18.82
N PHE A 625 4.26 -35.26 18.18
CA PHE A 625 2.83 -35.05 18.40
C PHE A 625 1.98 -36.28 18.01
N ALA A 626 2.35 -36.98 16.94
CA ALA A 626 1.73 -38.24 16.53
C ALA A 626 1.70 -39.28 17.67
N ARG A 627 2.77 -39.34 18.48
CA ARG A 627 2.95 -40.31 19.58
C ARG A 627 2.22 -39.95 20.87
N MET A 628 1.77 -38.70 21.03
CA MET A 628 1.02 -38.28 22.23
C MET A 628 -0.39 -38.91 22.22
N PRO A 629 -0.95 -39.32 23.38
CA PRO A 629 -2.36 -39.69 23.46
C PRO A 629 -3.25 -38.46 23.22
N THR A 630 -4.46 -38.68 22.69
CA THR A 630 -5.50 -37.65 22.60
C THR A 630 -5.84 -37.16 24.00
N GLN A 631 -5.81 -35.84 24.23
CA GLN A 631 -6.13 -35.26 25.55
C GLN A 631 -7.59 -34.83 25.71
N THR A 632 -8.30 -34.70 24.59
CA THR A 632 -9.69 -34.24 24.55
C THR A 632 -10.67 -35.35 24.93
N GLN A 633 -11.69 -35.00 25.72
CA GLN A 633 -12.80 -35.91 26.04
C GLN A 633 -13.75 -35.95 24.84
N LEU A 634 -13.99 -37.14 24.31
CA LEU A 634 -14.82 -37.37 23.12
C LEU A 634 -16.14 -38.04 23.51
N GLU A 635 -17.16 -37.84 22.68
CA GLU A 635 -18.48 -38.45 22.89
C GLU A 635 -18.43 -40.00 22.83
N PRO A 636 -19.27 -40.72 23.62
CA PRO A 636 -19.22 -42.18 23.70
C PRO A 636 -19.44 -42.89 22.36
N GLY A 637 -18.35 -43.38 21.77
CA GLY A 637 -18.34 -44.11 20.49
C GLY A 637 -17.42 -43.49 19.44
N VAL A 638 -17.00 -42.23 19.60
CA VAL A 638 -16.02 -41.59 18.71
C VAL A 638 -14.62 -42.14 19.01
N VAL A 639 -13.98 -42.74 18.01
CA VAL A 639 -12.59 -43.24 18.11
C VAL A 639 -11.65 -42.20 17.46
N PRO A 640 -10.67 -41.64 18.20
CA PRO A 640 -9.77 -40.63 17.63
C PRO A 640 -8.85 -41.21 16.54
N PRO A 641 -8.50 -40.45 15.50
CA PRO A 641 -7.55 -40.90 14.47
C PRO A 641 -6.19 -41.25 15.06
N LYS A 642 -5.64 -42.41 14.66
CA LYS A 642 -4.34 -42.90 15.13
C LYS A 642 -3.25 -42.71 14.09
N TYR A 643 -2.47 -41.65 14.26
CA TYR A 643 -1.34 -41.28 13.40
C TYR A 643 -0.11 -42.18 13.66
N THR A 644 0.58 -42.60 12.60
CA THR A 644 1.86 -43.34 12.68
C THR A 644 3.08 -42.42 12.61
N ASN A 645 2.94 -41.27 11.94
CA ASN A 645 3.98 -40.26 11.73
C ASN A 645 3.38 -38.85 11.65
N GLY A 646 4.23 -37.82 11.62
CA GLY A 646 3.79 -36.42 11.53
C GLY A 646 3.12 -36.05 10.19
N ARG A 647 3.46 -36.74 9.10
CA ARG A 647 2.96 -36.47 7.73
C ARG A 647 1.49 -36.87 7.51
N GLN A 648 0.92 -37.64 8.43
CA GLN A 648 -0.50 -37.98 8.50
C GLN A 648 -1.32 -36.96 9.31
N ILE A 649 -0.69 -36.05 10.04
CA ILE A 649 -1.38 -34.99 10.79
C ILE A 649 -1.64 -33.82 9.81
N PRO A 650 -2.88 -33.32 9.70
CA PRO A 650 -3.17 -32.01 9.10
C PRO A 650 -2.19 -30.93 9.56
N MET A 651 -1.55 -30.25 8.60
CA MET A 651 -0.58 -29.19 8.83
C MET A 651 -1.02 -27.91 8.10
N LEU A 652 -0.89 -26.80 8.81
CA LEU A 652 -1.04 -25.44 8.29
C LEU A 652 0.18 -24.61 8.65
N ILE A 653 0.71 -23.85 7.69
CA ILE A 653 1.78 -22.89 7.90
C ILE A 653 1.31 -21.55 7.35
N CYS A 654 0.86 -20.69 8.27
CA CYS A 654 0.51 -19.31 8.00
C CYS A 654 1.73 -18.41 8.25
N GLY A 655 1.81 -17.27 7.59
CA GLY A 655 2.86 -16.31 7.90
C GLY A 655 3.10 -15.26 6.83
N ASP A 656 3.84 -14.24 7.25
CA ASP A 656 4.56 -13.37 6.34
C ASP A 656 5.93 -13.99 6.06
N PHE A 657 6.14 -14.39 4.80
CA PHE A 657 7.39 -14.99 4.34
C PHE A 657 8.33 -13.97 3.68
N ASN A 658 7.89 -12.71 3.50
CA ASN A 658 8.65 -11.65 2.83
C ASN A 658 9.27 -12.08 1.48
N SER A 659 8.63 -13.01 0.77
CA SER A 659 9.19 -13.71 -0.39
C SER A 659 8.13 -13.91 -1.48
N THR A 660 8.45 -13.57 -2.72
CA THR A 660 7.51 -13.62 -3.86
C THR A 660 7.26 -15.05 -4.38
N PRO A 661 6.21 -15.29 -5.18
CA PRO A 661 5.94 -16.62 -5.75
C PRO A 661 7.01 -17.15 -6.71
N ASP A 662 7.92 -16.28 -7.21
CA ASP A 662 9.08 -16.66 -8.02
C ASP A 662 10.38 -16.86 -7.21
N SER A 663 10.28 -16.85 -5.87
CA SER A 663 11.41 -17.09 -4.96
C SER A 663 11.65 -18.58 -4.66
N GLY A 664 12.90 -18.89 -4.27
CA GLY A 664 13.28 -20.21 -3.78
C GLY A 664 12.55 -20.65 -2.52
N VAL A 665 12.02 -19.71 -1.72
CA VAL A 665 11.18 -20.01 -0.55
C VAL A 665 9.85 -20.63 -1.02
N TYR A 666 9.21 -20.03 -2.03
CA TYR A 666 7.97 -20.56 -2.60
C TYR A 666 8.24 -21.88 -3.37
N GLU A 667 9.33 -21.97 -4.12
CA GLU A 667 9.74 -23.20 -4.82
C GLU A 667 9.98 -24.36 -3.84
N PHE A 668 10.78 -24.15 -2.79
CA PHE A 668 11.06 -25.15 -1.76
C PHE A 668 9.79 -25.63 -1.07
N LEU A 669 8.90 -24.73 -0.65
CA LEU A 669 7.66 -25.08 0.06
C LEU A 669 6.63 -25.76 -0.86
N SER A 670 6.56 -25.40 -2.14
CA SER A 670 5.58 -25.96 -3.09
C SER A 670 5.99 -27.30 -3.70
N ARG A 671 7.29 -27.50 -3.98
CA ARG A 671 7.80 -28.77 -4.55
C ARG A 671 8.26 -29.76 -3.49
N GLY A 672 8.82 -29.24 -2.40
CA GLY A 672 9.50 -30.01 -1.37
C GLY A 672 10.99 -30.23 -1.63
N ASP A 673 11.55 -29.67 -2.70
CA ASP A 673 12.98 -29.68 -2.98
C ASP A 673 13.45 -28.30 -3.48
N ALA A 674 14.71 -27.96 -3.19
CA ALA A 674 15.42 -26.87 -3.85
C ALA A 674 16.91 -27.24 -4.01
N PRO A 675 17.52 -26.98 -5.19
CA PRO A 675 18.87 -27.46 -5.49
C PRO A 675 19.96 -26.70 -4.70
N PRO A 676 21.15 -27.32 -4.50
CA PRO A 676 22.24 -26.70 -3.74
C PRO A 676 22.82 -25.43 -4.40
N ASP A 677 22.65 -25.28 -5.72
CA ASP A 677 23.05 -24.14 -6.55
C ASP A 677 21.89 -23.16 -6.86
N HIS A 678 20.82 -23.17 -6.05
CA HIS A 678 19.67 -22.28 -6.23
C HIS A 678 20.08 -20.78 -6.15
N PRO A 679 19.63 -19.90 -7.08
CA PRO A 679 20.09 -18.51 -7.20
C PRO A 679 19.75 -17.58 -6.02
N ASP A 680 18.93 -18.03 -5.06
CA ASP A 680 18.70 -17.31 -3.80
C ASP A 680 19.79 -17.52 -2.76
N PHE A 681 20.60 -18.59 -2.83
CA PHE A 681 21.79 -18.74 -1.99
C PHE A 681 22.93 -17.77 -2.37
N MET A 682 22.88 -17.21 -3.59
CA MET A 682 23.90 -16.28 -4.11
C MET A 682 25.31 -16.91 -4.06
N ASP A 683 26.34 -16.15 -3.69
CA ASP A 683 27.70 -16.64 -3.46
C ASP A 683 27.91 -17.18 -2.01
N HIS A 684 26.86 -17.34 -1.20
CA HIS A 684 26.93 -17.74 0.21
C HIS A 684 26.82 -19.26 0.41
N THR A 685 27.39 -19.75 1.51
CA THR A 685 27.42 -21.16 1.86
C THR A 685 26.65 -21.46 3.14
N TYR A 686 25.94 -22.59 3.18
CA TYR A 686 25.10 -23.02 4.32
C TYR A 686 25.29 -24.49 4.67
N GLY A 687 26.54 -24.95 4.69
CA GLY A 687 26.90 -26.31 5.08
C GLY A 687 26.16 -27.36 4.26
N THR A 688 25.38 -28.22 4.92
CA THR A 688 24.60 -29.29 4.28
C THR A 688 23.61 -28.78 3.24
N TYR A 689 22.96 -27.64 3.48
CA TYR A 689 21.93 -27.08 2.58
C TYR A 689 22.51 -26.72 1.19
N THR A 690 23.74 -26.20 1.13
CA THR A 690 24.43 -25.86 -0.13
C THR A 690 25.33 -26.98 -0.67
N SER A 691 25.37 -28.15 -0.02
CA SER A 691 26.13 -29.33 -0.50
C SER A 691 25.27 -30.50 -0.95
N GLU A 692 24.10 -30.68 -0.33
CA GLU A 692 23.15 -31.75 -0.63
C GLU A 692 21.81 -31.22 -1.18
N GLY A 693 21.57 -29.91 -1.07
CA GLY A 693 20.29 -29.26 -1.39
C GLY A 693 19.37 -29.17 -0.19
N LEU A 694 18.19 -28.61 -0.41
CA LEU A 694 17.08 -28.61 0.54
C LEU A 694 16.04 -29.66 0.14
N HIS A 695 15.51 -30.40 1.11
CA HIS A 695 14.44 -31.38 0.89
C HIS A 695 13.48 -31.46 2.07
N HIS A 696 12.18 -31.53 1.80
CA HIS A 696 11.14 -31.79 2.78
C HIS A 696 10.08 -32.77 2.27
N ASN A 697 9.51 -33.57 3.16
CA ASN A 697 8.63 -34.68 2.78
C ASN A 697 7.13 -34.38 2.91
N TYR A 698 6.74 -33.11 3.04
CA TYR A 698 5.34 -32.68 3.13
C TYR A 698 4.80 -32.26 1.75
N ALA A 699 3.61 -32.73 1.40
CA ALA A 699 2.90 -32.33 0.19
C ALA A 699 2.10 -31.03 0.42
N LEU A 700 2.81 -29.92 0.64
CA LEU A 700 2.21 -28.61 0.85
C LEU A 700 1.69 -28.00 -0.46
N ARG A 701 0.73 -27.08 -0.35
CA ARG A 701 0.30 -26.14 -1.40
C ARG A 701 -0.07 -24.80 -0.76
N SER A 702 0.08 -23.69 -1.49
CA SER A 702 -0.60 -22.44 -1.14
C SER A 702 -2.10 -22.63 -1.27
N ALA A 703 -2.88 -22.09 -0.33
CA ALA A 703 -4.34 -22.03 -0.43
C ALA A 703 -4.79 -21.28 -1.70
N TYR A 704 -4.09 -20.18 -2.01
CA TYR A 704 -4.44 -19.27 -3.11
C TYR A 704 -3.82 -19.68 -4.46
N GLY A 705 -2.87 -20.62 -4.48
CA GLY A 705 -2.28 -21.14 -5.72
C GLY A 705 -3.28 -21.80 -6.68
N ASN A 706 -4.45 -22.24 -6.17
CA ASN A 706 -5.57 -22.73 -6.99
C ASN A 706 -6.21 -21.66 -7.88
N ILE A 707 -6.11 -20.37 -7.52
CA ILE A 707 -6.65 -19.24 -8.30
C ILE A 707 -5.56 -18.42 -9.01
N GLY A 708 -4.28 -18.81 -8.88
CA GLY A 708 -3.13 -18.08 -9.42
C GLY A 708 -2.40 -17.18 -8.41
N GLU A 709 -2.64 -17.38 -7.10
CA GLU A 709 -2.35 -16.43 -6.01
C GLU A 709 -3.19 -15.13 -6.11
N LEU A 710 -3.13 -14.27 -5.09
CA LEU A 710 -3.70 -12.92 -5.15
C LEU A 710 -2.79 -11.97 -5.96
N PRO A 711 -3.28 -10.84 -6.49
CA PRO A 711 -2.40 -9.87 -7.16
C PRO A 711 -1.37 -9.23 -6.20
N VAL A 712 -1.78 -8.98 -4.96
CA VAL A 712 -0.98 -8.38 -3.88
C VAL A 712 -1.41 -8.95 -2.53
N THR A 713 -0.49 -9.06 -1.58
CA THR A 713 -0.81 -9.21 -0.14
C THR A 713 -0.28 -8.04 0.68
N ASN A 714 0.88 -7.48 0.32
CA ASN A 714 1.36 -6.16 0.76
C ASN A 714 1.16 -5.13 -0.36
N TYR A 715 0.68 -3.93 -0.03
CA TYR A 715 0.40 -2.87 -1.01
C TYR A 715 0.88 -1.49 -0.53
N THR A 716 2.11 -1.13 -0.89
CA THR A 716 2.73 0.17 -0.59
C THR A 716 3.23 0.86 -1.87
N PRO A 717 3.66 2.14 -1.79
CA PRO A 717 4.45 2.78 -2.84
C PRO A 717 5.71 2.04 -3.31
N GLY A 718 6.49 1.50 -2.36
CA GLY A 718 7.80 0.94 -2.64
C GLY A 718 7.76 -0.55 -3.01
N PHE A 719 6.71 -1.27 -2.61
CA PHE A 719 6.53 -2.68 -2.89
C PHE A 719 5.04 -3.04 -3.01
N GLN A 720 4.71 -3.83 -4.03
CA GLN A 720 3.38 -4.36 -4.28
C GLN A 720 3.53 -5.81 -4.74
N GLY A 721 2.98 -6.77 -3.99
CA GLY A 721 3.10 -8.18 -4.35
C GLY A 721 2.68 -9.13 -3.24
N VAL A 722 2.73 -10.43 -3.55
CA VAL A 722 2.42 -11.53 -2.62
C VAL A 722 3.66 -11.87 -1.80
N ILE A 723 3.55 -11.77 -0.48
CA ILE A 723 4.56 -12.21 0.49
C ILE A 723 3.99 -12.98 1.68
N ASP A 724 2.67 -12.91 1.88
CA ASP A 724 1.93 -13.66 2.89
C ASP A 724 1.37 -14.95 2.30
N TYR A 725 1.44 -16.06 3.05
CA TYR A 725 0.95 -17.36 2.57
C TYR A 725 0.22 -18.15 3.66
N ILE A 726 -0.77 -18.93 3.22
CA ILE A 726 -1.39 -20.01 4.00
C ILE A 726 -1.08 -21.32 3.27
N TRP A 727 -0.04 -22.02 3.71
CA TRP A 727 0.33 -23.34 3.19
C TRP A 727 -0.46 -24.42 3.92
N TYR A 728 -0.99 -25.40 3.19
CA TYR A 728 -1.75 -26.52 3.74
C TYR A 728 -1.25 -27.86 3.21
N SER A 729 -1.33 -28.91 4.04
CA SER A 729 -0.97 -30.28 3.66
C SER A 729 -2.04 -30.93 2.79
N SER A 730 -1.88 -30.83 1.47
CA SER A 730 -2.86 -31.27 0.46
C SER A 730 -3.25 -32.75 0.52
N ASN A 731 -2.46 -33.59 1.20
CA ASN A 731 -2.75 -35.01 1.45
C ASN A 731 -3.82 -35.24 2.53
N THR A 732 -4.06 -34.28 3.42
CA THR A 732 -4.83 -34.39 4.67
C THR A 732 -5.85 -33.27 4.87
N LEU A 733 -5.71 -32.16 4.14
CA LEU A 733 -6.68 -31.06 4.06
C LEU A 733 -7.13 -30.86 2.60
N ALA A 734 -8.38 -30.44 2.42
CA ALA A 734 -8.92 -29.89 1.19
C ALA A 734 -9.21 -28.40 1.41
N ASN A 735 -8.81 -27.53 0.47
CA ASN A 735 -9.28 -26.15 0.43
C ASN A 735 -10.67 -26.14 -0.24
N THR A 736 -11.66 -25.52 0.40
CA THR A 736 -13.05 -25.41 -0.08
C THR A 736 -13.40 -23.99 -0.56
N GLY A 737 -12.63 -22.98 -0.16
CA GLY A 737 -12.82 -21.61 -0.62
C GLY A 737 -11.84 -20.61 0.00
N VAL A 738 -11.64 -19.47 -0.67
CA VAL A 738 -10.75 -18.40 -0.23
C VAL A 738 -11.41 -17.03 -0.37
N LEU A 739 -11.00 -16.08 0.47
CA LEU A 739 -11.45 -14.69 0.36
C LEU A 739 -10.69 -13.97 -0.77
N GLY A 740 -11.42 -13.47 -1.76
CA GLY A 740 -10.88 -12.92 -3.01
C GLY A 740 -10.08 -11.61 -2.87
N GLU A 741 -9.72 -11.02 -4.02
CA GLU A 741 -8.95 -9.78 -4.09
C GLU A 741 -9.72 -8.53 -3.60
N VAL A 742 -8.99 -7.44 -3.37
CA VAL A 742 -9.57 -6.10 -3.18
C VAL A 742 -9.90 -5.51 -4.55
N ASP A 743 -11.05 -4.84 -4.68
CA ASP A 743 -11.51 -4.20 -5.93
C ASP A 743 -10.38 -3.45 -6.67
N PRO A 744 -9.99 -3.88 -7.88
CA PRO A 744 -8.97 -3.20 -8.67
C PRO A 744 -9.32 -1.73 -9.00
N ALA A 745 -10.61 -1.38 -9.08
CA ALA A 745 -11.03 0.00 -9.32
C ALA A 745 -10.78 0.89 -8.09
N TYR A 746 -10.93 0.36 -6.88
CA TYR A 746 -10.49 1.01 -5.64
C TYR A 746 -8.96 1.10 -5.57
N LEU A 747 -8.23 -0.01 -5.77
CA LEU A 747 -6.75 -0.02 -5.74
C LEU A 747 -6.14 1.02 -6.68
N SER A 748 -6.69 1.18 -7.89
CA SER A 748 -6.22 2.17 -8.86
C SER A 748 -6.26 3.64 -8.38
N ARG A 749 -7.06 3.95 -7.36
CA ARG A 749 -7.32 5.29 -6.80
C ARG A 749 -6.60 5.56 -5.48
N VAL A 750 -5.91 4.57 -4.91
CA VAL A 750 -5.19 4.70 -3.64
C VAL A 750 -3.68 4.56 -3.83
N VAL A 751 -2.93 5.39 -3.11
CA VAL A 751 -1.46 5.42 -3.14
C VAL A 751 -0.82 4.17 -2.54
N GLY A 752 -1.42 3.63 -1.49
CA GLY A 752 -0.91 2.52 -0.69
C GLY A 752 -1.77 2.29 0.54
N PHE A 753 -1.39 1.30 1.34
CA PHE A 753 -1.92 0.97 2.65
C PHE A 753 -0.83 1.15 3.74
N PRO A 754 -1.17 1.43 5.02
CA PRO A 754 -2.52 1.62 5.55
C PRO A 754 -3.16 2.92 5.07
N ASN A 755 -4.50 2.97 5.11
CA ASN A 755 -5.28 4.16 4.80
C ASN A 755 -6.51 4.26 5.72
N ALA A 756 -7.50 5.08 5.37
CA ALA A 756 -8.71 5.28 6.18
C ALA A 756 -9.62 4.03 6.30
N HIS A 757 -9.42 3.00 5.46
CA HIS A 757 -10.25 1.79 5.41
C HIS A 757 -9.44 0.51 5.68
N PHE A 758 -8.18 0.47 5.24
CA PHE A 758 -7.25 -0.64 5.50
C PHE A 758 -6.26 -0.27 6.62
N PRO A 759 -6.30 -0.93 7.79
CA PRO A 759 -5.54 -0.52 8.98
C PRO A 759 -4.13 -1.15 9.08
N SER A 760 -3.71 -1.92 8.09
CA SER A 760 -2.35 -2.47 7.91
C SER A 760 -1.89 -2.18 6.46
N ASP A 761 -0.59 -2.25 6.17
CA ASP A 761 -0.06 -2.22 4.80
C ASP A 761 -0.20 -3.58 4.07
N HIS A 762 -0.45 -4.64 4.83
CA HIS A 762 -0.91 -5.93 4.32
C HIS A 762 -2.44 -6.02 4.29
N ILE A 763 -2.99 -6.91 3.45
CA ILE A 763 -4.39 -7.35 3.54
C ILE A 763 -4.50 -8.68 4.27
N CYS A 764 -5.61 -8.93 4.97
CA CYS A 764 -5.86 -10.24 5.56
C CYS A 764 -6.04 -11.31 4.47
N MET A 765 -5.51 -12.51 4.72
CA MET A 765 -5.78 -13.71 3.93
C MET A 765 -6.69 -14.64 4.72
N LEU A 766 -7.63 -15.29 4.05
CA LEU A 766 -8.63 -16.15 4.68
C LEU A 766 -8.97 -17.33 3.76
N ALA A 767 -8.86 -18.55 4.29
CA ALA A 767 -9.14 -19.79 3.57
C ALA A 767 -9.95 -20.76 4.44
N GLU A 768 -10.89 -21.48 3.81
CA GLU A 768 -11.67 -22.54 4.44
C GLU A 768 -11.08 -23.91 4.09
N PHE A 769 -10.92 -24.77 5.10
CA PHE A 769 -10.38 -26.11 4.92
C PHE A 769 -11.29 -27.18 5.49
N LYS A 770 -11.51 -28.25 4.73
CA LYS A 770 -12.12 -29.50 5.21
C LYS A 770 -11.06 -30.56 5.47
N VAL A 771 -11.15 -31.23 6.63
CA VAL A 771 -10.29 -32.38 6.96
C VAL A 771 -10.60 -33.57 6.03
N LYS A 772 -9.57 -34.15 5.42
CA LYS A 772 -9.70 -35.39 4.64
C LYS A 772 -9.65 -36.61 5.59
N PRO A 773 -10.50 -37.63 5.41
CA PRO A 773 -10.45 -38.84 6.22
C PRO A 773 -9.09 -39.53 6.08
N LEU A 774 -8.53 -39.99 7.20
CA LEU A 774 -7.22 -40.67 7.23
C LEU A 774 -7.30 -41.96 6.41
N LYS A 775 -6.68 -41.94 5.22
CA LYS A 775 -6.59 -43.14 4.37
C LYS A 775 -5.87 -44.25 5.14
N PRO A 776 -6.46 -45.46 5.28
CA PRO A 776 -5.72 -46.59 5.82
C PRO A 776 -4.53 -46.89 4.92
N GLU A 777 -3.39 -47.26 5.50
CA GLU A 777 -2.27 -47.72 4.68
C GLU A 777 -2.70 -48.95 3.84
N PRO A 778 -2.26 -49.06 2.58
CA PRO A 778 -2.43 -50.30 1.84
C PRO A 778 -1.74 -51.42 2.63
N SER A 779 -2.52 -52.41 3.05
CA SER A 779 -2.00 -53.54 3.82
C SER A 779 -0.83 -54.17 3.08
N ARG A 780 0.36 -54.20 3.71
CA ARG A 780 1.51 -54.95 3.20
C ARG A 780 1.10 -56.41 3.00
N ALA A 781 1.00 -56.81 1.73
CA ALA A 781 0.79 -58.17 1.29
C ALA A 781 2.12 -58.95 1.23
#